data_AF-A0A256WPM2-F1
#
_entry.id   AF-A0A256WPM2-F1
#
_cell.length_a   1.000
_cell.length_b   1.000
_cell.length_c   1.000
_cell.angle_alpha   90.00
_cell.angle_beta   90.00
_cell.angle_gamma   90.00
#
_symmetry.space_group_name_H-M   'P 1'
#
loop_
_entity.id
_entity.type
_entity.pdbx_description
1 polymer ?
#
loop_
_entity_poly.entity_id
_entity_poly.type
_entity_poly.pdbx_seq_one_letter_code
_entity_poly.pdbx_strand_id
1 'polypeptide(L)'
;MRTKFYLLGLSILFSLNLFAAEINQQKAEKVALNFYTQKFNEAHFSNQTIRIVNAEEKADQTQNAFYVFHFNAGGYVMVSAESSMTPILAYSLENNNNYVVTKSRSVEPLVTTRWNQGWPYNSMCPINDEGQAVTGCVATGYAQLLYYWRFPIHGSGDHCYYHSDYGQLCADFENTWYQWDAMTDAPKINDTAVGELMYHLGVALDMDYGPDGSGTWQYPEQIEQHFNVSPDLSWNNRDSYNDTQWKNLLKNQLDQAYPMGYVGYSNSGGHFWVCDGYDSEDFFHMNWGWGGSSDGYFHINNMQDFTYGHSVSVNFYPDTDNWTYPNYATGADTLKYLEGSISDGSGPVDNYLENTTATWLIDPQSIYDSISSITLTLKQFDVYEDGDVLNVYAGADNNAELILSLSGPDVEGELEVMSKNVFLEFISNGSNNAAGFYLNYKANKAAFCVEMNQITESSAVIKDGSDSFYYANNAFCIWVIDPGVSSPLTLHFNEFDTELNNDVLKIYDGSNQQLLVELSGSDSDIPASVTSPSGKINMVFVTNSSVQKQGWEVWYDINTSTNFMEQDFAFQIIPNPVSSQVQFQFNLNTEEAVNMEILDMLGHVQKTITHQVLEAGNHSISSDLEQLTEGVYFCRLQIGNKIVTKKVLKVN
;
A
#
# COMPACT_ATOMS: atom_id res chain seq x y z
N MET A 1 -66.72 3.94 -66.75
CA MET A 1 -66.32 3.64 -65.35
C MET A 1 -65.11 2.71 -65.41
N ARG A 2 -63.90 3.25 -65.15
CA ARG A 2 -63.06 2.93 -63.97
C ARG A 2 -62.80 1.42 -63.79
N THR A 3 -61.62 0.95 -64.24
CA THR A 3 -60.45 0.47 -63.43
C THR A 3 -60.72 -0.82 -62.64
N LYS A 4 -59.88 -1.87 -62.61
CA LYS A 4 -58.41 -1.98 -62.67
C LYS A 4 -58.03 -3.47 -62.91
N PHE A 5 -56.86 -3.67 -63.52
CA PHE A 5 -56.13 -4.93 -63.70
C PHE A 5 -55.48 -5.40 -62.39
N TYR A 6 -55.34 -6.73 -62.22
CA TYR A 6 -54.22 -7.34 -61.48
C TYR A 6 -53.72 -8.58 -62.24
N LEU A 7 -52.46 -8.51 -62.66
CA LEU A 7 -51.66 -9.59 -63.23
C LEU A 7 -50.83 -10.20 -62.09
N LEU A 8 -50.77 -11.53 -62.01
CA LEU A 8 -49.99 -12.29 -61.04
C LEU A 8 -49.10 -13.30 -61.80
N GLY A 9 -47.80 -13.33 -61.45
CA GLY A 9 -46.78 -14.33 -61.85
C GLY A 9 -46.08 -14.05 -63.19
N LEU A 10 -44.75 -14.15 -63.36
CA LEU A 10 -43.79 -15.04 -62.71
C LEU A 10 -42.35 -14.43 -62.71
N SER A 11 -41.63 -14.77 -61.65
CA SER A 11 -40.20 -14.67 -61.31
C SER A 11 -39.11 -14.44 -62.39
N ILE A 12 -38.15 -13.54 -62.08
CA ILE A 12 -36.70 -13.74 -62.30
C ILE A 12 -35.95 -13.15 -61.08
N LEU A 13 -35.13 -13.97 -60.42
CA LEU A 13 -34.19 -13.56 -59.37
C LEU A 13 -33.13 -12.60 -59.94
N PHE A 14 -32.97 -11.44 -59.29
CA PHE A 14 -31.75 -10.64 -59.36
C PHE A 14 -31.32 -10.37 -57.92
N SER A 15 -30.18 -10.94 -57.54
CA SER A 15 -29.45 -10.57 -56.32
C SER A 15 -28.98 -9.12 -56.46
N LEU A 16 -29.65 -8.19 -55.79
CA LEU A 16 -29.13 -6.83 -55.61
C LEU A 16 -28.43 -6.78 -54.26
N ASN A 17 -27.10 -6.79 -54.32
CA ASN A 17 -26.24 -6.28 -53.25
C ASN A 17 -26.69 -4.85 -52.96
N LEU A 18 -27.16 -4.60 -51.74
CA LEU A 18 -27.30 -3.25 -51.20
C LEU A 18 -25.89 -2.75 -50.87
N PHE A 19 -25.19 -2.22 -51.87
CA PHE A 19 -24.02 -1.38 -51.61
C PHE A 19 -24.51 -0.06 -51.00
N ALA A 20 -23.82 0.41 -49.96
CA ALA A 20 -24.09 1.72 -49.37
C ALA A 20 -24.04 2.80 -50.46
N ALA A 21 -24.90 3.81 -50.35
CA ALA A 21 -24.93 4.87 -51.35
C ALA A 21 -23.69 5.75 -51.20
N GLU A 22 -22.95 5.95 -52.29
CA GLU A 22 -21.78 6.82 -52.32
C GLU A 22 -22.22 8.27 -52.11
N ILE A 23 -21.65 8.93 -51.10
CA ILE A 23 -21.81 10.35 -50.85
C ILE A 23 -20.91 11.08 -51.84
N ASN A 24 -21.50 11.80 -52.78
CA ASN A 24 -20.71 12.62 -53.71
C ASN A 24 -20.01 13.79 -53.00
N GLN A 25 -18.89 14.23 -53.58
CA GLN A 25 -18.04 15.29 -53.04
C GLN A 25 -18.81 16.56 -52.66
N GLN A 26 -19.80 17.01 -53.45
CA GLN A 26 -20.58 18.23 -53.14
C GLN A 26 -21.40 18.11 -51.85
N LYS A 27 -21.92 16.92 -51.54
CA LYS A 27 -22.64 16.68 -50.30
C LYS A 27 -21.66 16.59 -49.13
N ALA A 28 -20.50 15.98 -49.34
CA ALA A 28 -19.42 15.92 -48.36
C ALA A 28 -18.85 17.32 -48.03
N GLU A 29 -18.69 18.19 -49.02
CA GLU A 29 -18.24 19.59 -48.87
C GLU A 29 -19.18 20.37 -47.93
N LYS A 30 -20.49 20.21 -48.12
CA LYS A 30 -21.47 20.91 -47.28
C LYS A 30 -21.45 20.43 -45.84
N VAL A 31 -21.26 19.12 -45.63
CA VAL A 31 -21.13 18.53 -44.29
C VAL A 31 -19.85 19.01 -43.62
N ALA A 32 -18.72 18.98 -44.32
CA ALA A 32 -17.43 19.46 -43.84
C ALA A 32 -17.46 20.94 -43.46
N LEU A 33 -18.00 21.80 -44.34
CA LEU A 33 -18.05 23.24 -44.13
C LEU A 33 -18.92 23.62 -42.94
N ASN A 34 -20.09 23.00 -42.79
CA ASN A 34 -20.96 23.25 -41.65
C ASN A 34 -20.31 22.83 -40.34
N PHE A 35 -19.74 21.61 -40.32
CA PHE A 35 -19.09 21.06 -39.13
C PHE A 35 -17.87 21.89 -38.70
N TYR A 36 -16.96 22.20 -39.63
CA TYR A 36 -15.77 22.99 -39.32
C TYR A 36 -16.14 24.39 -38.84
N THR A 37 -17.08 25.07 -39.51
CA THR A 37 -17.47 26.43 -39.15
C THR A 37 -18.03 26.48 -37.72
N GLN A 38 -18.84 25.49 -37.35
CA GLN A 38 -19.35 25.38 -35.99
C GLN A 38 -18.21 25.20 -34.98
N LYS A 39 -17.32 24.22 -35.19
CA LYS A 39 -16.24 23.90 -34.25
C LYS A 39 -15.20 25.01 -34.13
N PHE A 40 -14.87 25.69 -35.24
CA PHE A 40 -13.95 26.81 -35.23
C PHE A 40 -14.49 28.00 -34.44
N ASN A 41 -15.78 28.34 -34.63
CA ASN A 41 -16.41 29.44 -33.93
C ASN A 41 -16.59 29.15 -32.43
N GLU A 42 -16.89 27.89 -32.06
CA GLU A 42 -16.94 27.43 -30.67
C GLU A 42 -15.58 27.58 -29.97
N ALA A 43 -14.49 27.18 -30.63
CA ALA A 43 -13.16 27.16 -30.01
C ALA A 43 -12.47 28.53 -29.95
N HIS A 44 -12.68 29.41 -30.95
CA HIS A 44 -11.92 30.65 -31.09
C HIS A 44 -12.73 31.93 -30.87
N PHE A 45 -14.02 31.81 -30.51
CA PHE A 45 -14.95 32.93 -30.29
C PHE A 45 -14.89 34.01 -31.40
N SER A 46 -14.78 33.56 -32.66
CA SER A 46 -14.57 34.40 -33.85
C SER A 46 -15.75 34.29 -34.81
N ASN A 47 -16.01 35.36 -35.58
CA ASN A 47 -17.04 35.40 -36.64
C ASN A 47 -16.41 35.46 -38.05
N GLN A 48 -15.20 34.92 -38.20
CA GLN A 48 -14.52 34.87 -39.49
C GLN A 48 -15.31 34.03 -40.51
N THR A 49 -15.40 34.50 -41.76
CA THR A 49 -16.03 33.73 -42.83
C THR A 49 -15.13 32.54 -43.21
N ILE A 50 -15.57 31.34 -42.87
CA ILE A 50 -14.90 30.09 -43.20
C ILE A 50 -15.28 29.63 -44.60
N ARG A 51 -14.29 29.19 -45.38
CA ARG A 51 -14.48 28.56 -46.69
C ARG A 51 -13.45 27.46 -46.92
N ILE A 52 -13.86 26.44 -47.68
CA ILE A 52 -12.96 25.39 -48.16
C ILE A 52 -12.03 26.00 -49.21
N VAL A 53 -10.73 25.77 -49.08
CA VAL A 53 -9.68 26.24 -49.99
C VAL A 53 -9.10 25.11 -50.86
N ASN A 54 -9.20 23.87 -50.40
CA ASN A 54 -8.79 22.69 -51.16
C ASN A 54 -9.66 21.48 -50.77
N ALA A 55 -9.88 20.58 -51.72
CA ALA A 55 -10.62 19.35 -51.55
C ALA A 55 -9.88 18.21 -52.24
N GLU A 56 -9.61 17.14 -51.51
CA GLU A 56 -8.93 15.95 -52.01
C GLU A 56 -9.81 14.72 -51.81
N GLU A 57 -9.93 13.87 -52.82
CA GLU A 57 -10.53 12.54 -52.66
C GLU A 57 -9.41 11.53 -52.42
N LYS A 58 -9.53 10.75 -51.36
CA LYS A 58 -8.59 9.68 -51.00
C LYS A 58 -9.36 8.39 -50.81
N ALA A 59 -8.77 7.29 -51.22
CA ALA A 59 -9.31 5.95 -51.02
C ALA A 59 -8.27 5.13 -50.27
N ASP A 60 -8.70 4.42 -49.23
CA ASP A 60 -7.83 3.46 -48.54
C ASP A 60 -7.76 2.14 -49.33
N GLN A 61 -6.77 1.30 -49.03
CA GLN A 61 -6.48 0.03 -49.70
C GLN A 61 -7.62 -0.99 -49.65
N THR A 62 -8.65 -0.73 -48.83
CA THR A 62 -9.90 -1.49 -48.72
C THR A 62 -11.04 -0.97 -49.61
N GLN A 63 -10.77 0.00 -50.50
CA GLN A 63 -11.71 0.68 -51.42
C GLN A 63 -12.70 1.68 -50.78
N ASN A 64 -12.65 1.94 -49.48
CA ASN A 64 -13.51 2.98 -48.88
C ASN A 64 -12.96 4.37 -49.24
N ALA A 65 -13.72 5.13 -50.03
CA ALA A 65 -13.37 6.50 -50.40
C ALA A 65 -13.77 7.51 -49.31
N PHE A 66 -12.98 8.56 -49.16
CA PHE A 66 -13.25 9.69 -48.27
C PHE A 66 -12.71 10.98 -48.87
N TYR A 67 -13.30 12.10 -48.47
CA TYR A 67 -12.90 13.43 -48.90
C TYR A 67 -12.19 14.17 -47.78
N VAL A 68 -11.12 14.89 -48.09
CA VAL A 68 -10.40 15.77 -47.17
C VAL A 68 -10.56 17.20 -47.65
N PHE A 69 -11.14 18.05 -46.81
CA PHE A 69 -11.38 19.46 -47.10
C PHE A 69 -10.52 20.32 -46.20
N HIS A 70 -9.74 21.22 -46.80
CA HIS A 70 -8.89 22.18 -46.08
C HIS A 70 -9.52 23.56 -46.08
N PHE A 71 -9.32 24.33 -45.00
CA PHE A 71 -10.02 25.59 -44.77
C PHE A 71 -9.10 26.80 -44.76
N ASN A 72 -9.63 27.96 -45.16
CA ASN A 72 -8.88 29.22 -45.22
C ASN A 72 -8.39 29.73 -43.85
N ALA A 73 -9.07 29.33 -42.77
CA ALA A 73 -8.66 29.64 -41.40
C ALA A 73 -7.58 28.67 -40.85
N GLY A 74 -7.23 27.65 -41.64
CA GLY A 74 -6.30 26.59 -41.29
C GLY A 74 -6.99 25.25 -41.05
N GLY A 75 -6.23 24.15 -40.93
CA GLY A 75 -6.78 22.84 -40.60
C GLY A 75 -7.60 22.17 -41.71
N TYR A 76 -8.29 21.07 -41.36
CA TYR A 76 -9.00 20.20 -42.30
C TYR A 76 -10.19 19.47 -41.67
N VAL A 77 -11.07 18.92 -42.51
CA VAL A 77 -12.10 17.93 -42.14
C VAL A 77 -12.06 16.77 -43.14
N MET A 78 -12.08 15.55 -42.63
CA MET A 78 -12.25 14.33 -43.40
C MET A 78 -13.69 13.84 -43.31
N VAL A 79 -14.30 13.58 -44.46
CA VAL A 79 -15.70 13.15 -44.57
C VAL A 79 -15.76 11.84 -45.34
N SER A 80 -16.49 10.86 -44.82
CA SER A 80 -16.68 9.60 -45.54
C SER A 80 -17.42 9.81 -46.87
N ALA A 81 -16.97 9.12 -47.93
CA ALA A 81 -17.68 9.06 -49.20
C ALA A 81 -18.76 7.97 -49.20
N GLU A 82 -19.08 7.35 -48.06
CA GLU A 82 -20.10 6.31 -47.94
C GLU A 82 -21.18 6.69 -46.93
N SER A 83 -22.45 6.50 -47.31
CA SER A 83 -23.57 6.90 -46.46
C SER A 83 -23.80 6.03 -45.22
N SER A 84 -23.16 4.87 -45.14
CA SER A 84 -23.28 3.93 -44.01
C SER A 84 -22.26 4.16 -42.90
N MET A 85 -21.24 4.99 -43.13
CA MET A 85 -20.23 5.33 -42.12
C MET A 85 -20.54 6.67 -41.45
N THR A 86 -19.92 6.91 -40.29
CA THR A 86 -20.04 8.21 -39.61
C THR A 86 -19.55 9.32 -40.55
N PRO A 87 -20.32 10.42 -40.73
CA PRO A 87 -20.03 11.37 -41.79
C PRO A 87 -18.67 12.07 -41.63
N ILE A 88 -18.29 12.47 -40.41
CA ILE A 88 -16.99 13.08 -40.14
C ILE A 88 -16.06 12.01 -39.57
N LEU A 89 -14.98 11.73 -40.28
CA LEU A 89 -13.99 10.71 -39.91
C LEU A 89 -12.86 11.28 -39.05
N ALA A 90 -12.47 12.54 -39.29
CA ALA A 90 -11.46 13.28 -38.52
C ALA A 90 -11.53 14.78 -38.84
N TYR A 91 -10.99 15.64 -37.97
CA TYR A 91 -10.79 17.06 -38.28
C TYR A 91 -9.67 17.68 -37.44
N SER A 92 -9.14 18.81 -37.91
CA SER A 92 -8.23 19.68 -37.17
C SER A 92 -8.61 21.12 -37.46
N LEU A 93 -8.58 22.00 -36.46
CA LEU A 93 -8.80 23.44 -36.63
C LEU A 93 -7.51 24.21 -36.94
N GLU A 94 -6.35 23.56 -36.82
CA GLU A 94 -5.03 24.17 -36.98
C GLU A 94 -4.25 23.56 -38.15
N ASN A 95 -3.33 24.34 -38.72
CA ASN A 95 -2.49 23.92 -39.85
C ASN A 95 -1.35 22.98 -39.41
N ASN A 96 -1.71 21.74 -39.10
CA ASN A 96 -0.76 20.64 -38.96
C ASN A 96 -0.98 19.62 -40.08
N ASN A 97 0.05 19.38 -40.90
CA ASN A 97 0.03 18.44 -42.03
C ASN A 97 0.12 16.95 -41.60
N ASN A 98 -0.09 16.66 -40.31
CA ASN A 98 -0.09 15.31 -39.78
C ASN A 98 -1.53 14.91 -39.46
N TYR A 99 -2.01 13.89 -40.17
CA TYR A 99 -3.34 13.33 -39.99
C TYR A 99 -3.40 12.46 -38.73
N VAL A 100 -4.21 12.83 -37.74
CA VAL A 100 -4.51 11.99 -36.56
C VAL A 100 -5.98 11.56 -36.62
N VAL A 101 -6.22 10.26 -36.58
CA VAL A 101 -7.53 9.58 -36.55
C VAL A 101 -8.14 9.72 -35.15
N THR A 102 -9.45 9.88 -35.06
CA THR A 102 -10.26 10.08 -33.83
C THR A 102 -9.89 9.16 -32.66
N LYS A 103 -9.72 9.71 -31.45
CA LYS A 103 -9.65 8.94 -30.20
C LYS A 103 -11.01 8.28 -29.97
N SER A 104 -11.04 6.96 -30.02
CA SER A 104 -12.15 6.12 -29.61
C SER A 104 -12.38 6.28 -28.09
N ARG A 105 -13.64 6.30 -27.64
CA ARG A 105 -14.00 6.49 -26.22
C ARG A 105 -13.67 5.21 -25.44
N SER A 106 -12.92 5.32 -24.36
CA SER A 106 -12.57 4.24 -23.42
C SER A 106 -12.58 4.78 -22.00
N VAL A 107 -12.74 3.88 -21.03
CA VAL A 107 -12.56 4.11 -19.59
C VAL A 107 -11.56 3.07 -19.10
N GLU A 108 -10.41 3.53 -18.61
CA GLU A 108 -9.43 2.65 -17.98
C GLU A 108 -10.02 1.98 -16.73
N PRO A 109 -9.47 0.85 -16.25
CA PRO A 109 -9.98 0.16 -15.08
C PRO A 109 -10.05 1.08 -13.87
N LEU A 110 -11.25 1.26 -13.32
CA LEU A 110 -11.52 2.19 -12.23
C LEU A 110 -11.07 1.63 -10.87
N VAL A 111 -11.20 0.31 -10.65
CA VAL A 111 -10.82 -0.28 -9.36
C VAL A 111 -9.34 -0.66 -9.36
N THR A 112 -8.62 -0.22 -8.33
CA THR A 112 -7.18 -0.51 -8.16
C THR A 112 -6.93 -1.81 -7.40
N THR A 113 -7.94 -2.29 -6.66
CA THR A 113 -7.86 -3.48 -5.82
C THR A 113 -7.63 -4.75 -6.62
N ARG A 114 -6.84 -5.65 -6.05
CA ARG A 114 -6.65 -7.04 -6.49
C ARG A 114 -7.00 -7.96 -5.33
N TRP A 115 -8.21 -7.83 -4.82
CA TRP A 115 -8.64 -8.58 -3.64
C TRP A 115 -8.97 -10.04 -3.97
N ASN A 116 -8.93 -10.89 -2.95
CA ASN A 116 -9.18 -12.32 -3.06
C ASN A 116 -10.16 -12.76 -1.96
N GLN A 117 -10.41 -14.07 -1.86
CA GLN A 117 -11.37 -14.65 -0.92
C GLN A 117 -10.72 -15.44 0.23
N GLY A 118 -9.45 -15.82 0.08
CA GLY A 118 -8.67 -16.48 1.11
C GLY A 118 -7.91 -15.50 2.00
N TRP A 119 -6.85 -15.98 2.63
CA TRP A 119 -5.97 -15.16 3.47
C TRP A 119 -5.30 -14.03 2.63
N PRO A 120 -5.26 -12.73 3.05
CA PRO A 120 -5.71 -12.18 4.33
C PRO A 120 -7.18 -11.74 4.46
N TYR A 121 -7.95 -11.80 3.37
CA TYR A 121 -9.30 -11.25 3.28
C TYR A 121 -10.32 -11.96 4.17
N ASN A 122 -10.08 -13.24 4.49
CA ASN A 122 -10.98 -14.03 5.33
C ASN A 122 -10.56 -14.11 6.80
N SER A 123 -9.69 -13.23 7.33
CA SER A 123 -9.24 -13.25 8.76
C SER A 123 -10.39 -13.34 9.76
N MET A 124 -11.51 -12.68 9.46
CA MET A 124 -12.65 -12.56 10.37
C MET A 124 -13.83 -13.43 9.96
N CYS A 125 -13.71 -14.21 8.89
CA CYS A 125 -14.71 -15.22 8.56
C CYS A 125 -14.82 -16.27 9.69
N PRO A 126 -15.92 -17.03 9.76
CA PRO A 126 -16.05 -18.07 10.77
C PRO A 126 -15.09 -19.23 10.49
N ILE A 127 -14.67 -19.91 11.56
CA ILE A 127 -13.76 -21.07 11.52
C ILE A 127 -14.38 -22.27 12.23
N ASN A 128 -14.20 -23.45 11.66
CA ASN A 128 -14.54 -24.73 12.28
C ASN A 128 -13.35 -25.71 12.15
N ASP A 129 -13.56 -26.98 12.51
CA ASP A 129 -12.53 -28.03 12.44
C ASP A 129 -12.04 -28.32 11.00
N GLU A 130 -12.79 -27.94 9.96
CA GLU A 130 -12.42 -28.13 8.55
C GLU A 130 -11.56 -26.98 8.01
N GLY A 131 -11.64 -25.80 8.63
CA GLY A 131 -10.81 -24.65 8.31
C GLY A 131 -11.54 -23.31 8.41
N GLN A 132 -10.80 -22.26 8.06
CA GLN A 132 -11.32 -20.90 7.94
C GLN A 132 -12.19 -20.81 6.69
N ALA A 133 -13.45 -20.36 6.83
CA ALA A 133 -14.31 -20.13 5.67
C ALA A 133 -13.70 -19.07 4.73
N VAL A 134 -13.91 -19.20 3.42
CA VAL A 134 -13.56 -18.12 2.47
C VAL A 134 -14.61 -17.02 2.50
N THR A 135 -14.26 -15.80 2.06
CA THR A 135 -15.20 -14.66 2.09
C THR A 135 -16.44 -14.86 1.21
N GLY A 136 -16.27 -15.53 0.05
CA GLY A 136 -17.27 -15.63 -1.00
C GLY A 136 -17.15 -14.51 -2.04
N CYS A 137 -17.38 -14.86 -3.32
CA CYS A 137 -17.18 -13.95 -4.45
C CYS A 137 -18.04 -12.68 -4.38
N VAL A 138 -19.27 -12.79 -3.87
CA VAL A 138 -20.20 -11.66 -3.74
C VAL A 138 -19.69 -10.65 -2.71
N ALA A 139 -19.24 -11.11 -1.54
CA ALA A 139 -18.66 -10.25 -0.52
C ALA A 139 -17.38 -9.59 -1.05
N THR A 140 -16.47 -10.34 -1.66
CA THR A 140 -15.24 -9.78 -2.25
C THR A 140 -15.53 -8.73 -3.31
N GLY A 141 -16.47 -8.97 -4.20
CA GLY A 141 -16.81 -8.01 -5.25
C GLY A 141 -17.39 -6.71 -4.70
N TYR A 142 -18.36 -6.77 -3.78
CA TYR A 142 -18.88 -5.57 -3.13
C TYR A 142 -17.86 -4.86 -2.25
N ALA A 143 -16.97 -5.59 -1.61
CA ALA A 143 -15.89 -5.00 -0.81
C ALA A 143 -14.98 -4.12 -1.68
N GLN A 144 -14.63 -4.60 -2.88
CA GLN A 144 -13.84 -3.81 -3.85
C GLN A 144 -14.59 -2.54 -4.28
N LEU A 145 -15.90 -2.61 -4.50
CA LEU A 145 -16.71 -1.44 -4.85
C LEU A 145 -16.79 -0.43 -3.71
N LEU A 146 -17.03 -0.87 -2.47
CA LEU A 146 -17.07 0.02 -1.30
C LEU A 146 -15.70 0.66 -1.03
N TYR A 147 -14.62 -0.10 -1.22
CA TYR A 147 -13.25 0.42 -1.09
C TYR A 147 -12.90 1.44 -2.17
N TYR A 148 -13.33 1.24 -3.42
CA TYR A 148 -13.21 2.23 -4.49
C TYR A 148 -13.84 3.57 -4.10
N TRP A 149 -15.02 3.52 -3.48
CA TRP A 149 -15.70 4.71 -2.97
C TRP A 149 -15.13 5.21 -1.64
N ARG A 150 -14.39 4.38 -0.88
CA ARG A 150 -13.99 4.60 0.53
C ARG A 150 -15.17 5.03 1.39
N PHE A 151 -16.27 4.31 1.25
CA PHE A 151 -17.56 4.66 1.83
C PHE A 151 -18.35 3.40 2.21
N PRO A 152 -19.12 3.41 3.31
CA PRO A 152 -19.32 4.53 4.23
C PRO A 152 -18.25 4.62 5.32
N ILE A 153 -18.23 5.71 6.10
CA ILE A 153 -17.38 5.75 7.31
C ILE A 153 -17.90 4.75 8.35
N HIS A 154 -19.21 4.64 8.51
CA HIS A 154 -19.90 3.58 9.26
C HIS A 154 -21.19 3.22 8.53
N GLY A 155 -21.66 2.00 8.70
CA GLY A 155 -22.91 1.54 8.09
C GLY A 155 -24.16 1.93 8.90
N SER A 156 -25.24 1.19 8.68
CA SER A 156 -26.55 1.40 9.31
C SER A 156 -27.12 0.11 9.90
N GLY A 157 -27.57 0.22 11.15
CA GLY A 157 -28.18 -0.87 11.93
C GLY A 157 -27.24 -2.03 12.23
N ASP A 158 -27.84 -3.17 12.58
CA ASP A 158 -27.18 -4.44 12.81
C ASP A 158 -27.93 -5.55 12.06
N HIS A 159 -27.27 -6.69 11.86
CA HIS A 159 -27.92 -7.89 11.34
C HIS A 159 -27.31 -9.15 11.92
N CYS A 160 -28.16 -10.16 12.12
CA CYS A 160 -27.75 -11.49 12.56
C CYS A 160 -28.58 -12.57 11.85
N TYR A 161 -27.93 -13.68 11.52
CA TYR A 161 -28.58 -14.89 11.02
C TYR A 161 -27.95 -16.14 11.62
N TYR A 162 -28.61 -17.28 11.41
CA TYR A 162 -28.14 -18.58 11.91
C TYR A 162 -27.61 -19.43 10.76
N HIS A 163 -26.34 -19.83 10.87
CA HIS A 163 -25.68 -20.78 9.99
C HIS A 163 -25.67 -22.18 10.62
N SER A 164 -25.88 -23.23 9.81
CA SER A 164 -25.91 -24.62 10.29
C SER A 164 -24.63 -25.02 11.02
N ASP A 165 -23.48 -24.67 10.43
CA ASP A 165 -22.17 -25.14 10.87
C ASP A 165 -21.44 -24.18 11.81
N TYR A 166 -21.78 -22.87 11.76
CA TYR A 166 -21.09 -21.83 12.52
C TYR A 166 -21.96 -21.17 13.60
N GLY A 167 -23.24 -21.54 13.70
CA GLY A 167 -24.16 -20.97 14.68
C GLY A 167 -24.61 -19.56 14.31
N GLN A 168 -24.83 -18.71 15.32
CA GLN A 168 -25.28 -17.34 15.10
C GLN A 168 -24.11 -16.45 14.64
N LEU A 169 -24.28 -15.79 13.51
CA LEU A 169 -23.34 -14.83 12.93
C LEU A 169 -23.99 -13.44 12.94
N CYS A 170 -23.23 -12.40 13.27
CA CYS A 170 -23.75 -11.06 13.52
C CYS A 170 -22.74 -9.98 13.11
N ALA A 171 -23.26 -8.84 12.65
CA ALA A 171 -22.48 -7.64 12.37
C ALA A 171 -23.27 -6.41 12.83
N ASP A 172 -22.59 -5.48 13.50
CA ASP A 172 -23.13 -4.18 13.90
C ASP A 172 -22.53 -3.13 12.97
N PHE A 173 -23.29 -2.75 11.94
CA PHE A 173 -22.82 -1.81 10.91
C PHE A 173 -22.85 -0.36 11.43
N GLU A 174 -23.80 -0.03 12.30
CA GLU A 174 -23.96 1.31 12.87
C GLU A 174 -22.75 1.70 13.74
N ASN A 175 -22.22 0.76 14.52
CA ASN A 175 -21.11 1.01 15.44
C ASN A 175 -19.73 0.60 14.90
N THR A 176 -19.64 0.05 13.68
CA THR A 176 -18.36 -0.25 13.03
C THR A 176 -17.90 0.91 12.16
N TRP A 177 -16.72 1.43 12.48
CA TRP A 177 -16.05 2.50 11.71
C TRP A 177 -15.03 1.87 10.78
N TYR A 178 -15.35 1.84 9.48
CA TYR A 178 -14.50 1.18 8.48
C TYR A 178 -13.18 1.94 8.29
N GLN A 179 -12.08 1.26 8.56
CA GLN A 179 -10.74 1.83 8.55
C GLN A 179 -10.16 1.78 7.12
N TRP A 180 -10.67 2.64 6.24
CA TRP A 180 -10.26 2.66 4.82
C TRP A 180 -8.74 2.87 4.64
N ASP A 181 -8.12 3.69 5.48
CA ASP A 181 -6.67 3.97 5.41
C ASP A 181 -5.78 2.80 5.89
N ALA A 182 -6.35 1.84 6.62
CA ALA A 182 -5.70 0.59 6.99
C ALA A 182 -5.72 -0.45 5.84
N MET A 183 -6.65 -0.29 4.90
CA MET A 183 -6.77 -1.19 3.75
C MET A 183 -5.86 -0.74 2.60
N THR A 184 -5.47 -1.68 1.73
CA THR A 184 -4.64 -1.42 0.55
C THR A 184 -5.15 -2.23 -0.65
N ASP A 185 -4.64 -1.95 -1.86
CA ASP A 185 -5.10 -2.62 -3.09
C ASP A 185 -4.86 -4.13 -3.09
N ALA A 186 -3.81 -4.60 -2.41
CA ALA A 186 -3.44 -6.01 -2.39
C ALA A 186 -2.73 -6.37 -1.08
N PRO A 187 -3.48 -6.43 0.05
CA PRO A 187 -2.91 -6.68 1.36
C PRO A 187 -2.16 -8.01 1.38
N LYS A 188 -0.99 -8.02 2.02
CA LYS A 188 -0.10 -9.18 2.12
C LYS A 188 0.09 -9.65 3.56
N ILE A 189 -0.27 -8.82 4.52
CA ILE A 189 -0.21 -9.15 5.94
C ILE A 189 -1.61 -9.10 6.53
N ASN A 190 -1.75 -9.56 7.79
CA ASN A 190 -3.02 -9.44 8.47
C ASN A 190 -3.29 -7.98 8.79
N ASP A 191 -4.19 -7.38 8.04
CA ASP A 191 -4.94 -6.21 8.50
C ASP A 191 -6.37 -6.67 8.81
N THR A 192 -6.81 -6.43 10.04
CA THR A 192 -8.17 -6.79 10.46
C THR A 192 -9.23 -5.98 9.73
N ALA A 193 -8.91 -4.81 9.18
CA ALA A 193 -9.86 -3.92 8.53
C ALA A 193 -10.52 -4.55 7.30
N VAL A 194 -9.72 -5.12 6.39
CA VAL A 194 -10.28 -5.79 5.18
C VAL A 194 -11.08 -7.03 5.57
N GLY A 195 -10.62 -7.76 6.59
CA GLY A 195 -11.34 -8.91 7.14
C GLY A 195 -12.70 -8.55 7.72
N GLU A 196 -12.77 -7.44 8.47
CA GLU A 196 -14.01 -6.93 9.07
C GLU A 196 -15.02 -6.54 7.98
N LEU A 197 -14.58 -5.79 6.97
CA LEU A 197 -15.42 -5.43 5.81
C LEU A 197 -15.97 -6.67 5.10
N MET A 198 -15.09 -7.65 4.80
CA MET A 198 -15.47 -8.90 4.13
C MET A 198 -16.47 -9.72 4.95
N TYR A 199 -16.24 -9.82 6.26
CA TYR A 199 -17.16 -10.51 7.17
C TYR A 199 -18.51 -9.80 7.25
N HIS A 200 -18.51 -8.48 7.42
CA HIS A 200 -19.73 -7.67 7.49
C HIS A 200 -20.57 -7.80 6.22
N LEU A 201 -19.94 -7.78 5.04
CA LEU A 201 -20.64 -8.00 3.77
C LEU A 201 -21.23 -9.41 3.66
N GLY A 202 -20.50 -10.42 4.13
CA GLY A 202 -21.04 -11.78 4.17
C GLY A 202 -22.22 -11.91 5.14
N VAL A 203 -22.15 -11.28 6.32
CA VAL A 203 -23.28 -11.26 7.26
C VAL A 203 -24.48 -10.52 6.66
N ALA A 204 -24.29 -9.32 6.09
CA ALA A 204 -25.36 -8.54 5.45
C ALA A 204 -26.10 -9.35 4.37
N LEU A 205 -25.39 -10.26 3.71
CA LEU A 205 -25.90 -11.10 2.62
C LEU A 205 -26.33 -12.50 3.05
N ASP A 206 -26.44 -12.80 4.35
CA ASP A 206 -26.74 -14.16 4.86
C ASP A 206 -25.84 -15.25 4.23
N MET A 207 -24.53 -15.02 4.17
CA MET A 207 -23.58 -15.90 3.48
C MET A 207 -23.64 -17.35 4.01
N ASP A 208 -23.81 -18.32 3.11
CA ASP A 208 -23.58 -19.72 3.38
C ASP A 208 -22.06 -19.96 3.33
N TYR A 209 -21.42 -19.84 4.49
CA TYR A 209 -19.98 -19.91 4.64
C TYR A 209 -19.48 -21.35 4.51
N GLY A 210 -18.31 -21.52 3.88
CA GLY A 210 -17.61 -22.79 3.85
C GLY A 210 -16.11 -22.63 3.58
N PRO A 211 -15.27 -23.57 4.03
CA PRO A 211 -13.81 -23.52 3.81
C PRO A 211 -13.44 -23.67 2.33
N ASP A 212 -14.22 -24.42 1.55
CA ASP A 212 -13.99 -24.66 0.11
C ASP A 212 -14.77 -23.72 -0.81
N GLY A 213 -15.64 -22.87 -0.24
CA GLY A 213 -16.49 -21.97 -0.99
C GLY A 213 -17.61 -21.39 -0.12
N SER A 214 -17.89 -20.11 -0.32
CA SER A 214 -18.98 -19.41 0.36
C SER A 214 -19.87 -18.74 -0.69
N GLY A 215 -21.19 -18.82 -0.49
CA GLY A 215 -22.16 -18.31 -1.46
C GLY A 215 -23.41 -17.72 -0.81
N THR A 216 -24.15 -16.92 -1.57
CA THR A 216 -25.43 -16.34 -1.14
C THR A 216 -26.42 -16.30 -2.30
N TRP A 217 -27.71 -16.30 -1.96
CA TRP A 217 -28.81 -16.08 -2.89
C TRP A 217 -29.44 -14.69 -2.74
N GLN A 218 -28.91 -13.86 -1.84
CA GLN A 218 -29.43 -12.54 -1.58
C GLN A 218 -28.97 -11.51 -2.62
N TYR A 219 -29.78 -10.47 -2.78
CA TYR A 219 -29.69 -9.45 -3.83
C TYR A 219 -29.16 -8.11 -3.28
N PRO A 220 -28.81 -7.13 -4.15
CA PRO A 220 -28.16 -5.87 -3.74
C PRO A 220 -28.94 -5.04 -2.70
N GLU A 221 -30.24 -5.25 -2.55
CA GLU A 221 -31.10 -4.50 -1.62
C GLU A 221 -30.62 -4.55 -0.17
N GLN A 222 -29.95 -5.63 0.27
CA GLN A 222 -29.38 -5.70 1.62
C GLN A 222 -28.11 -4.87 1.77
N ILE A 223 -27.37 -4.64 0.68
CA ILE A 223 -26.18 -3.78 0.69
C ILE A 223 -26.60 -2.32 0.88
N GLU A 224 -27.66 -1.88 0.19
CA GLU A 224 -28.27 -0.56 0.37
C GLU A 224 -28.62 -0.28 1.84
N GLN A 225 -29.28 -1.23 2.49
CA GLN A 225 -29.78 -1.09 3.87
C GLN A 225 -28.67 -0.90 4.91
N HIS A 226 -27.51 -1.52 4.71
CA HIS A 226 -26.45 -1.58 5.72
C HIS A 226 -25.23 -0.72 5.39
N PHE A 227 -24.97 -0.42 4.12
CA PHE A 227 -23.77 0.30 3.68
C PHE A 227 -24.04 1.68 3.08
N ASN A 228 -25.26 2.21 3.23
CA ASN A 228 -25.59 3.59 2.89
C ASN A 228 -25.34 3.95 1.41
N VAL A 229 -25.37 2.95 0.52
CA VAL A 229 -25.25 3.17 -0.93
C VAL A 229 -26.59 3.64 -1.51
N SER A 230 -26.57 4.13 -2.75
CA SER A 230 -27.71 4.77 -3.42
C SER A 230 -29.00 3.94 -3.32
N PRO A 231 -30.13 4.58 -2.98
CA PRO A 231 -31.45 3.93 -2.99
C PRO A 231 -31.94 3.57 -4.41
N ASP A 232 -31.25 4.05 -5.45
CA ASP A 232 -31.51 3.69 -6.84
C ASP A 232 -30.74 2.44 -7.29
N LEU A 233 -29.99 1.78 -6.39
CA LEU A 233 -29.28 0.53 -6.64
C LEU A 233 -30.26 -0.51 -7.19
N SER A 234 -29.98 -1.06 -8.37
CA SER A 234 -30.92 -1.97 -9.03
C SER A 234 -30.26 -3.13 -9.74
N TRP A 235 -30.94 -4.28 -9.69
CA TRP A 235 -30.50 -5.52 -10.32
C TRP A 235 -31.08 -5.67 -11.74
N ASN A 236 -30.20 -5.74 -12.73
CA ASN A 236 -30.60 -5.80 -14.14
C ASN A 236 -30.17 -7.12 -14.77
N ASN A 237 -31.12 -7.87 -15.31
CA ASN A 237 -30.85 -9.14 -15.99
C ASN A 237 -30.65 -8.91 -17.50
N ARG A 238 -29.56 -9.45 -18.03
CA ARG A 238 -29.15 -9.30 -19.43
C ARG A 238 -30.20 -9.78 -20.43
N ASP A 239 -30.97 -10.81 -20.11
CA ASP A 239 -32.00 -11.38 -21.01
C ASP A 239 -33.13 -10.38 -21.31
N SER A 240 -33.22 -9.29 -20.54
CA SER A 240 -34.17 -8.19 -20.77
C SER A 240 -33.68 -7.17 -21.81
N TYR A 241 -32.45 -7.32 -22.31
CA TYR A 241 -31.77 -6.35 -23.17
C TYR A 241 -31.22 -7.01 -24.43
N ASN A 242 -31.18 -6.29 -25.55
CA ASN A 242 -30.31 -6.68 -26.67
C ASN A 242 -28.85 -6.25 -26.41
N ASP A 243 -27.89 -6.81 -27.15
CA ASP A 243 -26.46 -6.54 -26.94
C ASP A 243 -26.11 -5.05 -27.00
N THR A 244 -26.76 -4.24 -27.85
CA THR A 244 -26.50 -2.79 -27.89
C THR A 244 -27.01 -2.10 -26.64
N GLN A 245 -28.21 -2.45 -26.19
CA GLN A 245 -28.79 -1.89 -24.96
C GLN A 245 -27.99 -2.30 -23.72
N TRP A 246 -27.54 -3.55 -23.66
CA TRP A 246 -26.72 -4.05 -22.56
C TRP A 246 -25.36 -3.34 -22.50
N LYS A 247 -24.65 -3.22 -23.63
CA LYS A 247 -23.40 -2.46 -23.68
C LYS A 247 -23.57 -1.00 -23.29
N ASN A 248 -24.64 -0.36 -23.78
CA ASN A 248 -24.91 1.03 -23.42
C ASN A 248 -25.24 1.18 -21.92
N LEU A 249 -25.95 0.23 -21.31
CA LEU A 249 -26.18 0.23 -19.86
C LEU A 249 -24.86 0.21 -19.09
N LEU A 250 -23.96 -0.71 -19.43
CA LEU A 250 -22.64 -0.82 -18.78
C LEU A 250 -21.81 0.45 -19.01
N LYS A 251 -21.70 0.91 -20.26
CA LYS A 251 -20.92 2.11 -20.59
C LYS A 251 -21.44 3.36 -19.90
N ASN A 252 -22.76 3.54 -19.81
CA ASN A 252 -23.34 4.71 -19.14
C ASN A 252 -22.96 4.78 -17.66
N GLN A 253 -22.77 3.65 -16.98
CA GLN A 253 -22.31 3.60 -15.59
C GLN A 253 -20.80 3.92 -15.53
N LEU A 254 -19.99 3.24 -16.35
CA LEU A 254 -18.54 3.45 -16.38
C LEU A 254 -18.12 4.86 -16.83
N ASP A 255 -18.89 5.49 -17.73
CA ASP A 255 -18.70 6.87 -18.15
C ASP A 255 -18.92 7.89 -17.04
N GLN A 256 -19.64 7.51 -15.98
CA GLN A 256 -19.82 8.27 -14.74
C GLN A 256 -18.82 7.84 -13.65
N ALA A 257 -17.86 6.97 -14.00
CA ALA A 257 -16.95 6.31 -13.08
C ALA A 257 -17.67 5.46 -12.00
N TYR A 258 -18.77 4.80 -12.36
CA TYR A 258 -19.50 3.89 -11.47
C TYR A 258 -19.16 2.44 -11.83
N PRO A 259 -18.19 1.80 -11.17
CA PRO A 259 -17.96 0.37 -11.33
C PRO A 259 -19.15 -0.41 -10.79
N MET A 260 -19.38 -1.59 -11.36
CA MET A 260 -20.60 -2.37 -11.10
C MET A 260 -20.27 -3.79 -10.68
N GLY A 261 -21.11 -4.36 -9.82
CA GLY A 261 -21.11 -5.79 -9.55
C GLY A 261 -21.74 -6.54 -10.71
N TYR A 262 -21.12 -7.64 -11.15
CA TYR A 262 -21.56 -8.45 -12.27
C TYR A 262 -21.64 -9.91 -11.85
N VAL A 263 -22.69 -10.61 -12.26
CA VAL A 263 -22.87 -12.05 -12.04
C VAL A 263 -23.05 -12.78 -13.36
N GLY A 264 -22.53 -13.99 -13.43
CA GLY A 264 -22.84 -14.96 -14.47
C GLY A 264 -22.74 -16.39 -13.95
N TYR A 265 -23.31 -17.32 -14.71
CA TYR A 265 -23.39 -18.73 -14.35
C TYR A 265 -22.74 -19.61 -15.42
N SER A 266 -22.09 -20.66 -14.93
CA SER A 266 -21.58 -21.77 -15.73
C SER A 266 -22.24 -23.08 -15.28
N ASN A 267 -21.81 -24.21 -15.82
CA ASN A 267 -22.30 -25.51 -15.35
C ASN A 267 -21.77 -25.90 -13.95
N SER A 268 -20.73 -25.21 -13.45
CA SER A 268 -20.13 -25.46 -12.14
C SER A 268 -20.67 -24.56 -11.03
N GLY A 269 -21.37 -23.47 -11.36
CA GLY A 269 -21.97 -22.56 -10.37
C GLY A 269 -22.14 -21.13 -10.88
N GLY A 270 -22.62 -20.25 -10.00
CA GLY A 270 -22.61 -18.81 -10.22
C GLY A 270 -21.32 -18.18 -9.69
N HIS A 271 -20.91 -17.08 -10.30
CA HIS A 271 -19.78 -16.26 -9.83
C HIS A 271 -20.12 -14.78 -9.89
N PHE A 272 -19.55 -14.01 -8.97
CA PHE A 272 -19.68 -12.56 -8.88
C PHE A 272 -18.31 -11.92 -9.07
N TRP A 273 -18.26 -10.86 -9.87
CA TRP A 273 -17.05 -10.08 -10.15
C TRP A 273 -17.39 -8.60 -10.35
N VAL A 274 -16.37 -7.76 -10.56
CA VAL A 274 -16.54 -6.32 -10.80
C VAL A 274 -16.29 -6.01 -12.27
N CYS A 275 -17.15 -5.18 -12.87
CA CYS A 275 -16.97 -4.57 -14.19
C CYS A 275 -16.67 -3.09 -13.99
N ASP A 276 -15.48 -2.64 -14.38
CA ASP A 276 -14.92 -1.34 -13.97
C ASP A 276 -14.20 -0.58 -15.09
N GLY A 277 -14.28 -1.03 -16.34
CA GLY A 277 -13.67 -0.32 -17.47
C GLY A 277 -14.15 -0.83 -18.81
N TYR A 278 -13.85 -0.09 -19.88
CA TYR A 278 -14.08 -0.57 -21.23
C TYR A 278 -13.12 0.06 -22.24
N ASP A 279 -12.72 -0.73 -23.23
CA ASP A 279 -11.86 -0.28 -24.29
C ASP A 279 -12.65 0.30 -25.46
N SER A 280 -11.88 0.78 -26.42
CA SER A 280 -12.36 1.47 -27.60
C SER A 280 -13.13 0.56 -28.59
N GLU A 281 -13.08 -0.76 -28.37
CA GLU A 281 -13.65 -1.82 -29.22
C GLU A 281 -14.82 -2.59 -28.55
N ASP A 282 -15.40 -2.04 -27.48
CA ASP A 282 -16.48 -2.66 -26.70
C ASP A 282 -16.07 -3.92 -25.90
N PHE A 283 -14.80 -4.09 -25.57
CA PHE A 283 -14.40 -5.02 -24.52
C PHE A 283 -14.51 -4.34 -23.16
N PHE A 284 -14.98 -5.07 -22.16
CA PHE A 284 -15.20 -4.57 -20.81
C PHE A 284 -14.16 -5.18 -19.88
N HIS A 285 -13.51 -4.35 -19.07
CA HIS A 285 -12.57 -4.80 -18.05
C HIS A 285 -13.34 -5.47 -16.91
N MET A 286 -12.85 -6.63 -16.49
CA MET A 286 -13.41 -7.44 -15.43
C MET A 286 -12.34 -7.73 -14.38
N ASN A 287 -12.65 -7.43 -13.13
CA ASN A 287 -11.90 -7.86 -11.96
C ASN A 287 -12.62 -9.02 -11.29
N TRP A 288 -12.03 -10.22 -11.35
CA TRP A 288 -12.70 -11.45 -10.96
C TRP A 288 -12.72 -11.73 -9.44
N GLY A 289 -12.06 -10.89 -8.63
CA GLY A 289 -11.94 -11.10 -7.19
C GLY A 289 -11.04 -12.30 -6.83
N TRP A 290 -10.04 -12.59 -7.67
CA TRP A 290 -9.08 -13.69 -7.51
C TRP A 290 -7.63 -13.20 -7.41
N GLY A 291 -7.40 -12.08 -6.73
CA GLY A 291 -6.05 -11.56 -6.54
C GLY A 291 -5.42 -10.98 -7.81
N GLY A 292 -6.23 -10.55 -8.78
CA GLY A 292 -5.76 -10.10 -10.09
C GLY A 292 -5.62 -11.20 -11.15
N SER A 293 -5.87 -12.46 -10.77
CA SER A 293 -5.81 -13.58 -11.72
C SER A 293 -6.96 -13.51 -12.72
N SER A 294 -6.64 -13.61 -14.01
CA SER A 294 -7.57 -13.53 -15.14
C SER A 294 -8.25 -12.17 -15.35
N ASP A 295 -7.91 -11.14 -14.57
CA ASP A 295 -8.42 -9.79 -14.79
C ASP A 295 -8.03 -9.29 -16.19
N GLY A 296 -8.92 -8.54 -16.81
CA GLY A 296 -8.67 -8.00 -18.14
C GLY A 296 -9.94 -7.71 -18.93
N TYR A 297 -9.77 -7.45 -20.22
CA TYR A 297 -10.83 -7.02 -21.13
C TYR A 297 -11.52 -8.21 -21.81
N PHE A 298 -12.85 -8.30 -21.66
CA PHE A 298 -13.69 -9.38 -22.17
C PHE A 298 -14.83 -8.86 -23.04
N HIS A 299 -15.15 -9.60 -24.09
CA HIS A 299 -16.35 -9.33 -24.88
C HIS A 299 -17.58 -9.83 -24.11
N ILE A 300 -18.70 -9.08 -24.12
CA ILE A 300 -19.93 -9.45 -23.37
C ILE A 300 -20.44 -10.87 -23.64
N ASN A 301 -20.21 -11.42 -24.83
CA ASN A 301 -20.58 -12.80 -25.21
C ASN A 301 -19.53 -13.87 -24.88
N ASN A 302 -18.41 -13.50 -24.27
CA ASN A 302 -17.30 -14.39 -23.97
C ASN A 302 -16.68 -14.03 -22.61
N MET A 303 -17.35 -14.44 -21.54
CA MET A 303 -16.97 -14.21 -20.14
C MET A 303 -16.42 -15.50 -19.52
N GLN A 304 -15.38 -16.06 -20.15
CA GLN A 304 -14.82 -17.37 -19.79
C GLN A 304 -15.85 -18.50 -19.91
N ASP A 305 -16.07 -19.30 -18.86
CA ASP A 305 -17.05 -20.39 -18.81
C ASP A 305 -18.44 -19.94 -18.32
N PHE A 306 -18.56 -18.70 -17.84
CA PHE A 306 -19.84 -18.09 -17.46
C PHE A 306 -20.60 -17.65 -18.72
N THR A 307 -21.61 -18.43 -19.09
CA THR A 307 -22.26 -18.34 -20.42
C THR A 307 -23.74 -18.00 -20.36
N TYR A 308 -24.36 -18.01 -19.17
CA TYR A 308 -25.80 -17.74 -19.02
C TYR A 308 -26.13 -17.07 -17.68
N GLY A 309 -27.35 -16.54 -17.56
CA GLY A 309 -27.85 -15.91 -16.31
C GLY A 309 -27.12 -14.62 -15.93
N HIS A 310 -26.66 -13.85 -16.93
CA HIS A 310 -25.85 -12.65 -16.68
C HIS A 310 -26.71 -11.55 -16.07
N SER A 311 -26.25 -10.94 -14.99
CA SER A 311 -26.89 -9.79 -14.34
C SER A 311 -25.86 -8.80 -13.83
N VAL A 312 -26.28 -7.54 -13.64
CA VAL A 312 -25.42 -6.46 -13.14
C VAL A 312 -26.16 -5.63 -12.10
N SER A 313 -25.47 -5.21 -11.04
CA SER A 313 -25.93 -4.19 -10.11
C SER A 313 -25.48 -2.81 -10.61
N VAL A 314 -26.44 -2.00 -11.06
CA VAL A 314 -26.19 -0.63 -11.52
C VAL A 314 -26.57 0.38 -10.44
N ASN A 315 -26.04 1.60 -10.55
CA ASN A 315 -26.21 2.68 -9.58
C ASN A 315 -25.57 2.36 -8.23
N PHE A 316 -24.41 1.68 -8.24
CA PHE A 316 -23.61 1.46 -7.04
C PHE A 316 -22.71 2.67 -6.79
N TYR A 317 -23.22 3.64 -6.04
CA TYR A 317 -22.50 4.84 -5.59
C TYR A 317 -23.04 5.29 -4.23
N PRO A 318 -22.33 6.15 -3.46
CA PRO A 318 -22.77 6.63 -2.15
C PRO A 318 -24.11 7.37 -2.19
N ASP A 319 -25.00 7.13 -1.22
CA ASP A 319 -26.22 7.94 -1.05
C ASP A 319 -25.87 9.32 -0.46
N THR A 320 -25.73 10.30 -1.35
CA THR A 320 -25.41 11.69 -1.02
C THR A 320 -26.61 12.52 -0.56
N ASP A 321 -27.84 12.00 -0.69
CA ASP A 321 -29.04 12.70 -0.20
C ASP A 321 -29.15 12.58 1.32
N ASN A 322 -28.74 11.43 1.89
CA ASN A 322 -28.84 11.14 3.32
C ASN A 322 -27.49 11.14 4.05
N TRP A 323 -26.38 10.94 3.35
CA TRP A 323 -25.06 10.79 3.94
C TRP A 323 -24.03 11.74 3.34
N THR A 324 -22.98 12.03 4.09
CA THR A 324 -21.91 12.93 3.63
C THR A 324 -20.95 12.15 2.74
N TYR A 325 -20.77 12.65 1.52
CA TYR A 325 -19.77 12.18 0.57
C TYR A 325 -19.47 13.32 -0.43
N PRO A 326 -18.21 13.53 -0.87
CA PRO A 326 -16.99 12.85 -0.45
C PRO A 326 -16.56 13.11 0.99
N ASN A 327 -15.74 12.21 1.54
CA ASN A 327 -15.15 12.34 2.86
C ASN A 327 -13.79 13.05 2.76
N TYR A 328 -13.82 14.33 2.39
CA TYR A 328 -12.61 15.14 2.18
C TYR A 328 -11.68 15.07 3.40
N ALA A 329 -10.41 14.74 3.15
CA ALA A 329 -9.40 14.74 4.18
C ALA A 329 -9.16 16.19 4.63
N THR A 330 -9.40 16.44 5.92
CA THR A 330 -9.13 17.73 6.54
C THR A 330 -8.44 17.52 7.87
N GLY A 331 -7.40 18.31 8.16
CA GLY A 331 -6.66 18.18 9.41
C GLY A 331 -5.63 17.05 9.42
N ALA A 332 -5.42 16.42 10.57
CA ALA A 332 -4.33 15.49 10.79
C ALA A 332 -4.81 14.09 11.13
N ASP A 333 -4.16 13.09 10.52
CA ASP A 333 -4.37 11.68 10.78
C ASP A 333 -3.03 10.97 11.10
N THR A 334 -3.10 9.88 11.86
CA THR A 334 -1.93 9.09 12.25
C THR A 334 -2.18 7.61 12.00
N LEU A 335 -1.44 7.06 11.04
CA LEU A 335 -1.58 5.70 10.56
C LEU A 335 -0.59 4.80 11.26
N LYS A 336 -1.11 3.79 11.96
CA LYS A 336 -0.32 2.83 12.77
C LYS A 336 -0.16 1.48 12.11
N TYR A 337 -0.75 1.28 10.93
CA TYR A 337 -0.76 0.00 10.21
C TYR A 337 0.52 -0.16 9.40
N LEU A 338 1.04 -1.39 9.32
CA LEU A 338 2.26 -1.72 8.57
C LEU A 338 2.08 -1.59 7.05
N GLU A 339 0.86 -1.71 6.55
CA GLU A 339 0.49 -1.37 5.18
C GLU A 339 -0.85 -0.65 5.23
N GLY A 340 -1.15 0.14 4.20
CA GLY A 340 -2.39 0.91 4.13
C GLY A 340 -2.44 1.78 2.90
N SER A 341 -3.38 2.72 2.90
CA SER A 341 -3.61 3.65 1.80
C SER A 341 -3.94 5.05 2.30
N ILE A 342 -3.68 6.04 1.46
CA ILE A 342 -4.00 7.44 1.72
C ILE A 342 -4.66 8.01 0.47
N SER A 343 -5.74 8.77 0.67
CA SER A 343 -6.35 9.61 -0.36
C SER A 343 -6.62 11.01 0.19
N ASP A 344 -6.68 12.02 -0.68
CA ASP A 344 -7.14 13.37 -0.29
C ASP A 344 -8.64 13.43 0.06
N GLY A 345 -9.37 12.34 -0.15
CA GLY A 345 -10.75 12.17 0.30
C GLY A 345 -11.80 12.79 -0.61
N SER A 346 -11.42 13.36 -1.77
CA SER A 346 -12.37 13.79 -2.79
C SER A 346 -13.12 12.65 -3.46
N GLY A 347 -12.71 11.40 -3.23
CA GLY A 347 -13.29 10.25 -3.91
C GLY A 347 -12.93 10.21 -5.39
N PRO A 348 -13.45 9.24 -6.14
CA PRO A 348 -13.01 9.01 -7.51
C PRO A 348 -13.72 9.90 -8.54
N VAL A 349 -14.70 10.72 -8.13
CA VAL A 349 -15.58 11.51 -9.03
C VAL A 349 -15.56 13.01 -8.79
N ASP A 350 -15.06 13.47 -7.63
CA ASP A 350 -14.95 14.88 -7.31
C ASP A 350 -13.49 15.32 -7.22
N ASN A 351 -13.27 16.63 -7.38
CA ASN A 351 -11.97 17.25 -7.16
C ASN A 351 -11.77 17.58 -5.68
N TYR A 352 -10.52 17.66 -5.23
CA TYR A 352 -10.19 18.08 -3.87
C TYR A 352 -10.64 19.52 -3.56
N LEU A 353 -10.78 19.83 -2.26
CA LEU A 353 -11.18 21.15 -1.79
C LEU A 353 -10.02 22.16 -1.86
N GLU A 354 -10.32 23.37 -2.33
CA GLU A 354 -9.44 24.55 -2.24
C GLU A 354 -9.26 25.01 -0.77
N ASN A 355 -8.15 25.70 -0.47
CA ASN A 355 -7.78 26.19 0.87
C ASN A 355 -7.71 25.11 1.94
N THR A 356 -7.26 23.91 1.56
CA THR A 356 -7.19 22.74 2.43
C THR A 356 -5.76 22.51 2.89
N THR A 357 -5.63 22.10 4.15
CA THR A 357 -4.42 21.45 4.64
C THR A 357 -4.82 20.13 5.28
N ALA A 358 -4.26 19.04 4.75
CA ALA A 358 -4.45 17.70 5.25
C ALA A 358 -3.09 17.06 5.48
N THR A 359 -2.92 16.34 6.58
CA THR A 359 -1.64 15.76 6.97
C THR A 359 -1.82 14.34 7.46
N TRP A 360 -0.88 13.47 7.10
CA TRP A 360 -0.85 12.08 7.55
C TRP A 360 0.52 11.76 8.13
N LEU A 361 0.53 11.20 9.34
CA LEU A 361 1.72 10.62 9.95
C LEU A 361 1.66 9.10 9.83
N ILE A 362 2.43 8.53 8.92
CA ILE A 362 2.66 7.08 8.87
C ILE A 362 3.70 6.76 9.95
N ASP A 363 3.25 6.19 11.07
CA ASP A 363 4.08 5.84 12.22
C ASP A 363 3.69 4.45 12.79
N PRO A 364 3.90 3.38 12.00
CA PRO A 364 3.54 2.01 12.37
C PRO A 364 4.52 1.38 13.36
N GLN A 365 5.53 2.14 13.77
CA GLN A 365 6.55 1.70 14.72
C GLN A 365 5.90 1.32 16.06
N SER A 366 6.03 0.04 16.43
CA SER A 366 5.67 -0.47 17.75
C SER A 366 6.89 -1.08 18.44
N ILE A 367 6.76 -1.56 19.68
CA ILE A 367 7.84 -2.32 20.34
C ILE A 367 8.13 -3.67 19.64
N TYR A 368 7.20 -4.15 18.80
CA TYR A 368 7.27 -5.44 18.09
C TYR A 368 7.76 -5.33 16.65
N ASP A 369 7.82 -4.12 16.10
CA ASP A 369 8.14 -3.87 14.70
C ASP A 369 9.49 -3.18 14.61
N SER A 370 10.36 -3.60 13.69
CA SER A 370 11.69 -3.00 13.55
C SER A 370 11.73 -2.18 12.27
N ILE A 371 10.92 -1.13 12.13
CA ILE A 371 10.78 -0.44 10.83
C ILE A 371 12.11 0.21 10.43
N SER A 372 12.52 0.01 9.17
CA SER A 372 13.75 0.60 8.60
C SER A 372 13.47 1.63 7.51
N SER A 373 12.41 1.42 6.75
CA SER A 373 11.99 2.30 5.66
C SER A 373 10.48 2.17 5.45
N ILE A 374 9.88 3.16 4.79
CA ILE A 374 8.49 3.12 4.34
C ILE A 374 8.48 3.36 2.83
N THR A 375 7.90 2.43 2.09
CA THR A 375 7.67 2.56 0.65
C THR A 375 6.30 3.19 0.41
N LEU A 376 6.26 4.28 -0.35
CA LEU A 376 5.03 4.88 -0.88
C LEU A 376 4.89 4.47 -2.35
N THR A 377 3.72 4.01 -2.75
CA THR A 377 3.39 3.68 -4.14
C THR A 377 2.22 4.57 -4.58
N LEU A 378 2.53 5.56 -5.41
CA LEU A 378 1.53 6.48 -5.94
C LEU A 378 0.74 5.79 -7.05
N LYS A 379 -0.59 5.80 -6.93
CA LYS A 379 -1.52 5.08 -7.82
C LYS A 379 -2.35 6.01 -8.69
N GLN A 380 -2.70 7.17 -8.16
CA GLN A 380 -3.37 8.26 -8.87
C GLN A 380 -2.76 9.57 -8.38
N PHE A 381 -2.48 10.48 -9.30
CA PHE A 381 -1.96 11.80 -8.96
C PHE A 381 -2.32 12.85 -10.01
N ASP A 382 -3.14 13.80 -9.60
CA ASP A 382 -3.49 15.01 -10.33
C ASP A 382 -3.74 16.14 -9.32
N VAL A 383 -2.65 16.80 -8.95
CA VAL A 383 -2.66 17.97 -8.06
C VAL A 383 -2.35 19.20 -8.91
N TYR A 384 -3.11 20.28 -8.76
CA TYR A 384 -2.96 21.46 -9.61
C TYR A 384 -1.56 22.08 -9.49
N GLU A 385 -0.88 22.27 -10.62
CA GLU A 385 0.55 22.64 -10.67
C GLU A 385 0.84 24.06 -10.15
N ASP A 386 -0.13 24.96 -10.23
CA ASP A 386 0.03 26.37 -9.85
C ASP A 386 -0.39 26.60 -8.39
N GLY A 387 0.40 26.04 -7.47
CA GLY A 387 0.38 26.39 -6.05
C GLY A 387 -0.15 25.33 -5.08
N ASP A 388 -0.61 24.18 -5.57
CA ASP A 388 -1.02 23.06 -4.73
C ASP A 388 0.09 22.02 -4.68
N VAL A 389 0.33 21.41 -3.53
CA VAL A 389 1.46 20.50 -3.32
C VAL A 389 1.12 19.36 -2.39
N LEU A 390 1.68 18.18 -2.67
CA LEU A 390 1.84 17.09 -1.72
C LEU A 390 3.31 16.97 -1.32
N ASN A 391 3.63 17.30 -0.07
CA ASN A 391 4.97 17.20 0.50
C ASN A 391 5.14 15.88 1.25
N VAL A 392 6.32 15.28 1.13
CA VAL A 392 6.72 14.04 1.82
C VAL A 392 7.98 14.31 2.63
N TYR A 393 7.92 14.07 3.93
CA TYR A 393 9.02 14.29 4.87
C TYR A 393 9.47 12.97 5.52
N ALA A 394 10.78 12.79 5.67
CA ALA A 394 11.38 11.67 6.39
C ALA A 394 11.43 11.97 7.91
N GLY A 395 10.28 11.90 8.56
CA GLY A 395 10.16 12.15 9.99
C GLY A 395 8.71 12.23 10.47
N ALA A 396 8.53 12.73 11.68
CA ALA A 396 7.23 12.79 12.35
C ALA A 396 6.41 14.06 12.03
N ASP A 397 7.03 15.09 11.44
CA ASP A 397 6.40 16.37 11.15
C ASP A 397 7.11 17.09 9.97
N ASN A 398 6.63 18.29 9.63
CA ASN A 398 7.19 19.14 8.58
C ASN A 398 8.48 19.89 8.97
N ASN A 399 9.05 19.67 10.16
CA ASN A 399 10.40 20.12 10.51
C ASN A 399 11.48 19.10 10.08
N ALA A 400 11.08 17.90 9.69
CA ALA A 400 11.98 16.85 9.21
C ALA A 400 12.50 17.13 7.79
N GLU A 401 13.35 16.24 7.28
CA GLU A 401 13.89 16.36 5.92
C GLU A 401 12.79 16.22 4.87
N LEU A 402 12.57 17.26 4.07
CA LEU A 402 11.69 17.21 2.90
C LEU A 402 12.34 16.32 1.83
N ILE A 403 11.73 15.17 1.56
CA ILE A 403 12.20 14.20 0.56
C ILE A 403 11.70 14.58 -0.83
N LEU A 404 10.41 14.94 -0.92
CA LEU A 404 9.75 15.19 -2.19
C LEU A 404 8.59 16.18 -2.04
N SER A 405 8.36 16.99 -3.07
CA SER A 405 7.19 17.86 -3.20
C SER A 405 6.61 17.65 -4.61
N LEU A 406 5.35 17.27 -4.69
CA LEU A 406 4.68 16.85 -5.91
C LEU A 406 3.52 17.78 -6.28
N SER A 407 3.43 18.10 -7.57
CA SER A 407 2.30 18.78 -8.22
C SER A 407 2.25 18.37 -9.71
N GLY A 408 1.14 18.67 -10.37
CA GLY A 408 0.87 18.34 -11.77
C GLY A 408 0.14 17.01 -11.97
N PRO A 409 -0.36 16.76 -13.19
CA PRO A 409 -0.94 15.48 -13.57
C PRO A 409 0.15 14.44 -13.86
N ASP A 410 -0.11 13.19 -13.49
CA ASP A 410 0.69 11.98 -13.76
C ASP A 410 2.09 11.93 -13.10
N VAL A 411 2.09 11.37 -11.89
CA VAL A 411 3.29 10.75 -11.30
C VAL A 411 2.91 9.34 -10.84
N GLU A 412 3.07 8.34 -11.69
CA GLU A 412 3.13 6.96 -11.22
C GLU A 412 4.56 6.66 -10.75
N GLY A 413 4.70 6.12 -9.54
CA GLY A 413 6.02 5.82 -9.02
C GLY A 413 6.03 5.21 -7.63
N GLU A 414 7.14 4.57 -7.32
CA GLU A 414 7.46 4.11 -5.97
C GLU A 414 8.56 5.00 -5.39
N LEU A 415 8.38 5.41 -4.13
CA LEU A 415 9.34 6.16 -3.36
C LEU A 415 9.62 5.39 -2.06
N GLU A 416 10.87 4.93 -1.89
CA GLU A 416 11.31 4.39 -0.62
C GLU A 416 11.92 5.50 0.24
N VAL A 417 11.31 5.77 1.39
CA VAL A 417 11.79 6.73 2.37
C VAL A 417 12.53 5.98 3.46
N MET A 418 13.82 6.27 3.62
CA MET A 418 14.70 5.66 4.63
C MET A 418 14.47 6.23 6.03
N SER A 419 13.23 6.12 6.51
CA SER A 419 12.78 6.58 7.83
C SER A 419 11.80 5.59 8.44
N LYS A 420 11.71 5.62 9.78
CA LYS A 420 10.77 4.81 10.56
C LYS A 420 9.36 5.37 10.55
N ASN A 421 9.24 6.67 10.28
CA ASN A 421 7.99 7.39 10.10
C ASN A 421 8.10 8.36 8.92
N VAL A 422 6.96 8.58 8.27
CA VAL A 422 6.83 9.49 7.13
C VAL A 422 5.66 10.42 7.39
N PHE A 423 5.91 11.72 7.25
CA PHE A 423 4.89 12.74 7.36
C PHE A 423 4.54 13.25 5.96
N LEU A 424 3.26 13.19 5.61
CA LEU A 424 2.70 13.72 4.37
C LEU A 424 1.90 14.97 4.69
N GLU A 425 2.07 16.02 3.88
CA GLU A 425 1.35 17.29 4.01
C GLU A 425 0.83 17.71 2.65
N PHE A 426 -0.50 17.68 2.48
CA PHE A 426 -1.18 18.21 1.31
C PHE A 426 -1.66 19.63 1.61
N ILE A 427 -1.34 20.56 0.71
CA ILE A 427 -1.75 21.96 0.79
C ILE A 427 -2.36 22.36 -0.54
N SER A 428 -3.60 22.85 -0.52
CA SER A 428 -4.25 23.51 -1.66
C SER A 428 -4.44 25.00 -1.42
N ASN A 429 -4.29 25.78 -2.49
CA ASN A 429 -4.49 27.22 -2.50
C ASN A 429 -5.96 27.58 -2.72
N GLY A 430 -6.26 28.88 -2.86
CA GLY A 430 -7.64 29.38 -2.99
C GLY A 430 -8.21 29.45 -4.40
N SER A 431 -7.63 28.74 -5.37
CA SER A 431 -8.11 28.72 -6.76
C SER A 431 -7.66 27.48 -7.52
N ASN A 432 -8.61 26.90 -8.25
CA ASN A 432 -8.46 25.68 -9.06
C ASN A 432 -8.23 24.44 -8.19
N ASN A 433 -8.69 23.31 -8.71
CA ASN A 433 -8.47 22.00 -8.13
C ASN A 433 -8.45 20.95 -9.24
N ALA A 434 -8.10 19.74 -8.87
CA ALA A 434 -7.95 18.61 -9.77
C ALA A 434 -8.38 17.31 -9.07
N ALA A 435 -8.21 16.16 -9.73
CA ALA A 435 -8.74 14.88 -9.26
C ALA A 435 -8.06 14.33 -7.99
N GLY A 436 -6.99 14.97 -7.50
CA GLY A 436 -6.37 14.62 -6.22
C GLY A 436 -5.38 13.47 -6.33
N PHE A 437 -5.25 12.70 -5.26
CA PHE A 437 -4.27 11.63 -5.20
C PHE A 437 -4.73 10.43 -4.38
N TYR A 438 -4.22 9.27 -4.78
CA TYR A 438 -4.36 8.02 -4.04
C TYR A 438 -3.03 7.28 -4.07
N LEU A 439 -2.58 6.83 -2.90
CA LEU A 439 -1.34 6.07 -2.76
C LEU A 439 -1.52 4.93 -1.76
N ASN A 440 -0.73 3.88 -1.96
CA ASN A 440 -0.51 2.85 -0.94
C ASN A 440 0.80 3.14 -0.22
N TYR A 441 0.90 2.67 1.01
CA TYR A 441 2.17 2.63 1.71
C TYR A 441 2.42 1.25 2.31
N LYS A 442 3.70 0.93 2.49
CA LYS A 442 4.15 -0.27 3.16
C LYS A 442 5.39 0.02 3.99
N ALA A 443 5.31 -0.27 5.27
CA ALA A 443 6.43 -0.25 6.18
C ALA A 443 7.29 -1.50 5.96
N ASN A 444 8.57 -1.29 5.72
CA ASN A 444 9.55 -2.34 5.59
C ASN A 444 10.19 -2.56 6.96
N LYS A 445 10.06 -3.79 7.46
CA LYS A 445 10.79 -4.24 8.63
C LYS A 445 12.26 -4.39 8.25
N ALA A 446 13.14 -3.92 9.12
CA ALA A 446 14.56 -4.16 9.07
C ALA A 446 14.76 -5.67 8.93
N ALA A 447 15.42 -6.06 7.85
CA ALA A 447 15.91 -7.42 7.74
C ALA A 447 17.13 -7.53 8.67
N PHE A 448 16.93 -8.05 9.87
CA PHE A 448 18.02 -8.56 10.69
C PHE A 448 18.22 -10.04 10.34
N CYS A 449 19.47 -10.52 10.44
CA CYS A 449 19.83 -11.91 10.16
C CYS A 449 19.77 -12.37 8.69
N VAL A 450 19.97 -11.46 7.74
CA VAL A 450 19.91 -11.78 6.31
C VAL A 450 21.21 -12.38 5.74
N GLU A 451 22.33 -12.30 6.49
CA GLU A 451 23.63 -12.81 6.06
C GLU A 451 24.45 -13.42 7.22
N MET A 452 25.46 -14.22 6.87
CA MET A 452 26.47 -14.70 7.82
C MET A 452 27.40 -13.54 8.18
N ASN A 453 27.34 -13.09 9.43
CA ASN A 453 28.21 -12.01 9.91
C ASN A 453 29.60 -12.56 10.23
N GLN A 454 30.60 -12.22 9.41
CA GLN A 454 32.01 -12.54 9.66
C GLN A 454 32.65 -11.43 10.48
N ILE A 455 33.16 -11.78 11.66
CA ILE A 455 33.79 -10.86 12.61
C ILE A 455 35.23 -11.31 12.79
N THR A 456 36.16 -10.39 12.52
CA THR A 456 37.61 -10.66 12.49
C THR A 456 38.40 -9.81 13.48
N GLU A 457 37.71 -8.91 14.17
CA GLU A 457 38.23 -8.05 15.21
C GLU A 457 38.61 -8.87 16.45
N SER A 458 39.60 -8.41 17.23
CA SER A 458 40.01 -9.08 18.46
C SER A 458 39.02 -8.93 19.62
N SER A 459 38.03 -8.06 19.46
CA SER A 459 36.92 -7.83 20.39
C SER A 459 35.80 -7.05 19.66
N ALA A 460 34.54 -7.38 19.91
CA ALA A 460 33.39 -6.63 19.39
C ALA A 460 32.17 -6.83 20.30
N VAL A 461 31.19 -5.93 20.18
CA VAL A 461 29.83 -6.12 20.70
C VAL A 461 28.95 -6.66 19.58
N ILE A 462 28.18 -7.71 19.86
CA ILE A 462 27.32 -8.41 18.91
C ILE A 462 25.92 -8.44 19.48
N LYS A 463 24.94 -8.07 18.66
CA LYS A 463 23.52 -8.10 19.00
C LYS A 463 22.78 -9.02 18.03
N ASP A 464 21.61 -9.47 18.44
CA ASP A 464 20.63 -10.15 17.58
C ASP A 464 20.11 -9.26 16.42
N GLY A 465 20.24 -7.94 16.56
CA GLY A 465 19.92 -6.94 15.54
C GLY A 465 18.55 -6.27 15.70
N SER A 466 17.83 -6.60 16.78
CA SER A 466 16.53 -5.99 17.11
C SER A 466 16.66 -4.66 17.86
N ASP A 467 17.85 -4.32 18.35
CA ASP A 467 18.16 -3.11 19.13
C ASP A 467 17.19 -2.90 20.31
N SER A 468 16.40 -1.82 20.30
CA SER A 468 15.41 -1.53 21.35
C SER A 468 14.07 -2.23 21.13
N PHE A 469 13.93 -3.04 20.09
CA PHE A 469 12.70 -3.73 19.71
C PHE A 469 12.79 -5.21 20.04
N TYR A 470 11.68 -5.92 19.90
CA TYR A 470 11.71 -7.37 19.98
C TYR A 470 12.19 -8.00 18.67
N TYR A 471 12.93 -9.10 18.76
CA TYR A 471 13.36 -9.87 17.59
C TYR A 471 12.18 -10.45 16.80
N ALA A 472 12.36 -10.72 15.51
CA ALA A 472 11.33 -11.31 14.65
C ALA A 472 11.16 -12.81 14.89
N ASN A 473 9.93 -13.26 14.72
CA ASN A 473 9.59 -14.66 14.54
C ASN A 473 10.20 -15.21 13.23
N ASN A 474 10.44 -16.51 13.19
CA ASN A 474 11.00 -17.26 12.06
C ASN A 474 12.38 -16.75 11.62
N ALA A 475 13.14 -16.16 12.53
CA ALA A 475 14.49 -15.69 12.29
C ALA A 475 15.48 -16.86 12.34
N PHE A 476 16.51 -16.77 11.49
CA PHE A 476 17.64 -17.70 11.48
C PHE A 476 18.92 -16.90 11.22
N CYS A 477 19.78 -16.80 12.22
CA CYS A 477 20.93 -15.90 12.23
C CYS A 477 22.21 -16.66 12.50
N ILE A 478 23.30 -16.31 11.79
CA ILE A 478 24.63 -16.89 12.03
C ILE A 478 25.67 -15.78 12.17
N TRP A 479 26.47 -15.87 13.24
CA TRP A 479 27.68 -15.07 13.42
C TRP A 479 28.88 -16.00 13.48
N VAL A 480 29.94 -15.66 12.75
CA VAL A 480 31.22 -16.37 12.73
C VAL A 480 32.29 -15.41 13.23
N ILE A 481 32.86 -15.73 14.38
CA ILE A 481 33.92 -14.96 15.04
C ILE A 481 35.22 -15.72 14.84
N ASP A 482 36.09 -15.19 13.97
CA ASP A 482 37.43 -15.73 13.71
C ASP A 482 38.44 -14.58 13.64
N PRO A 483 39.00 -14.15 14.79
CA PRO A 483 39.99 -13.07 14.83
C PRO A 483 41.36 -13.48 14.28
N GLY A 484 41.49 -14.70 13.73
CA GLY A 484 42.76 -15.20 13.20
C GLY A 484 43.79 -15.62 14.27
N VAL A 485 43.35 -15.76 15.53
CA VAL A 485 44.20 -16.17 16.66
C VAL A 485 43.81 -17.57 17.14
N SER A 486 44.76 -18.30 17.74
CA SER A 486 44.52 -19.64 18.32
C SER A 486 44.53 -19.64 19.85
N SER A 487 44.20 -18.50 20.47
CA SER A 487 44.07 -18.39 21.93
C SER A 487 42.59 -18.53 22.31
N PRO A 488 42.26 -19.04 23.51
CA PRO A 488 40.87 -19.17 23.94
C PRO A 488 40.12 -17.84 23.86
N LEU A 489 38.91 -17.86 23.31
CA LEU A 489 38.04 -16.70 23.14
C LEU A 489 36.83 -16.85 24.06
N THR A 490 36.53 -15.82 24.85
CA THR A 490 35.45 -15.84 25.84
C THR A 490 34.36 -14.84 25.46
N LEU A 491 33.12 -15.34 25.35
CA LEU A 491 31.91 -14.55 25.17
C LEU A 491 31.28 -14.21 26.53
N HIS A 492 30.84 -12.97 26.66
CA HIS A 492 30.18 -12.41 27.81
C HIS A 492 28.83 -11.83 27.41
N PHE A 493 27.80 -12.10 28.20
CA PHE A 493 26.45 -11.59 27.96
C PHE A 493 26.26 -10.26 28.68
N ASN A 494 25.64 -9.30 27.99
CA ASN A 494 25.14 -8.06 28.59
C ASN A 494 23.64 -8.18 28.86
N GLU A 495 22.90 -8.77 27.91
CA GLU A 495 21.45 -8.94 27.95
C GLU A 495 21.07 -10.29 27.32
N PHE A 496 20.03 -10.95 27.84
CA PHE A 496 19.50 -12.17 27.27
C PHE A 496 18.03 -12.37 27.69
N ASP A 497 17.13 -12.30 26.73
CA ASP A 497 15.69 -12.43 26.91
C ASP A 497 15.06 -13.03 25.65
N THR A 498 14.79 -14.34 25.68
CA THR A 498 14.16 -15.06 24.56
C THR A 498 12.95 -15.90 25.00
N GLU A 499 12.14 -16.39 24.06
CA GLU A 499 11.09 -17.36 24.35
C GLU A 499 11.69 -18.66 24.87
N LEU A 500 11.28 -19.06 26.08
CA LEU A 500 11.80 -20.25 26.74
C LEU A 500 11.52 -21.52 25.92
N ASN A 501 12.57 -22.31 25.66
CA ASN A 501 12.59 -23.56 24.91
C ASN A 501 12.28 -23.48 23.40
N ASN A 502 11.91 -22.31 22.89
CA ASN A 502 11.44 -22.15 21.53
C ASN A 502 12.41 -21.30 20.70
N ASP A 503 12.86 -20.18 21.28
CA ASP A 503 13.79 -19.26 20.64
C ASP A 503 15.17 -19.42 21.26
N VAL A 504 16.09 -19.99 20.49
CA VAL A 504 17.34 -20.57 21.01
C VAL A 504 18.56 -19.90 20.41
N LEU A 505 19.50 -19.50 21.27
CA LEU A 505 20.86 -19.13 20.88
C LEU A 505 21.80 -20.32 21.14
N LYS A 506 22.43 -20.82 20.09
CA LYS A 506 23.39 -21.92 20.13
C LYS A 506 24.78 -21.39 19.86
N ILE A 507 25.72 -21.71 20.73
CA ILE A 507 27.12 -21.29 20.59
C ILE A 507 27.98 -22.54 20.40
N TYR A 508 28.76 -22.54 19.32
CA TYR A 508 29.64 -23.63 18.94
C TYR A 508 31.09 -23.17 18.93
N ASP A 509 32.00 -24.10 19.20
CA ASP A 509 33.41 -23.90 18.87
C ASP A 509 33.57 -23.91 17.34
N GLY A 510 34.09 -22.82 16.79
CA GLY A 510 34.14 -22.57 15.35
C GLY A 510 35.12 -23.48 14.60
N SER A 511 36.05 -24.15 15.29
CA SER A 511 37.03 -25.03 14.65
C SER A 511 36.54 -26.47 14.51
N ASN A 512 35.78 -26.98 15.48
CA ASN A 512 35.34 -28.37 15.51
C ASN A 512 33.81 -28.56 15.54
N GLN A 513 33.05 -27.46 15.51
CA GLN A 513 31.58 -27.44 15.54
C GLN A 513 30.97 -28.11 16.78
N GLN A 514 31.72 -28.23 17.88
CA GLN A 514 31.20 -28.72 19.15
C GLN A 514 30.25 -27.68 19.75
N LEU A 515 29.02 -28.08 20.09
CA LEU A 515 28.09 -27.24 20.85
C LEU A 515 28.66 -26.97 22.25
N LEU A 516 28.87 -25.70 22.57
CA LEU A 516 29.35 -25.22 23.87
C LEU A 516 28.18 -24.94 24.81
N VAL A 517 27.16 -24.25 24.32
CA VAL A 517 25.92 -23.99 25.07
C VAL A 517 24.74 -23.77 24.13
N GLU A 518 23.55 -24.10 24.62
CA GLU A 518 22.26 -23.75 24.04
C GLU A 518 21.46 -22.98 25.11
N LEU A 519 21.03 -21.77 24.79
CA LEU A 519 20.36 -20.85 25.70
C LEU A 519 18.98 -20.49 25.18
N SER A 520 18.00 -20.41 26.07
CA SER A 520 16.67 -19.85 25.79
C SER A 520 16.01 -19.38 27.09
N GLY A 521 15.03 -18.48 26.98
CA GLY A 521 14.25 -17.99 28.11
C GLY A 521 14.66 -16.60 28.59
N SER A 522 13.91 -16.13 29.58
CA SER A 522 14.17 -14.89 30.32
C SER A 522 14.60 -15.29 31.72
N ASP A 523 15.88 -15.52 31.93
CA ASP A 523 16.37 -15.69 33.29
C ASP A 523 16.51 -14.29 33.93
N SER A 524 16.13 -14.17 35.21
CA SER A 524 16.36 -12.94 35.98
C SER A 524 17.85 -12.63 36.16
N ASP A 525 18.73 -13.58 35.81
CA ASP A 525 20.18 -13.48 35.86
C ASP A 525 20.76 -13.67 34.44
N ILE A 526 21.70 -12.81 34.07
CA ILE A 526 22.42 -12.86 32.78
C ILE A 526 23.15 -14.22 32.63
N PRO A 527 23.14 -14.86 31.44
CA PRO A 527 23.82 -16.13 31.23
C PRO A 527 25.31 -16.11 31.55
N ALA A 528 25.85 -17.27 31.94
CA ALA A 528 27.28 -17.43 32.21
C ALA A 528 28.12 -17.25 30.92
N SER A 529 29.34 -16.74 31.09
CA SER A 529 30.30 -16.58 29.99
C SER A 529 30.72 -17.91 29.37
N VAL A 530 30.93 -17.91 28.05
CA VAL A 530 31.20 -19.13 27.26
C VAL A 530 32.57 -19.01 26.61
N THR A 531 33.46 -19.97 26.84
CA THR A 531 34.82 -19.95 26.28
C THR A 531 34.96 -21.01 25.20
N SER A 532 35.36 -20.59 24.00
CA SER A 532 35.88 -21.49 22.95
C SER A 532 37.38 -21.73 23.17
N PRO A 533 37.82 -22.99 23.33
CA PRO A 533 39.25 -23.31 23.40
C PRO A 533 40.01 -23.06 22.09
N SER A 534 39.33 -23.10 20.94
CA SER A 534 40.00 -22.93 19.64
C SER A 534 40.22 -21.47 19.24
N GLY A 535 39.60 -20.52 19.96
CA GLY A 535 39.66 -19.09 19.65
C GLY A 535 38.69 -18.66 18.55
N LYS A 536 37.78 -19.55 18.13
CA LYS A 536 36.78 -19.31 17.09
C LYS A 536 35.41 -19.67 17.60
N ILE A 537 34.40 -18.86 17.31
CA ILE A 537 33.03 -19.13 17.73
C ILE A 537 32.07 -19.00 16.55
N ASN A 538 31.15 -19.96 16.45
CA ASN A 538 29.97 -19.81 15.61
C ASN A 538 28.74 -19.68 16.52
N MET A 539 27.96 -18.63 16.35
CA MET A 539 26.68 -18.44 17.05
C MET A 539 25.54 -18.62 16.06
N VAL A 540 24.49 -19.31 16.48
CA VAL A 540 23.28 -19.56 15.70
C VAL A 540 22.06 -19.19 16.54
N PHE A 541 21.28 -18.21 16.09
CA PHE A 541 20.02 -17.82 16.75
C PHE A 541 18.84 -18.23 15.86
N VAL A 542 17.87 -18.94 16.44
CA VAL A 542 16.70 -19.46 15.71
C VAL A 542 15.44 -19.18 16.51
N THR A 543 14.41 -18.64 15.85
CA THR A 543 13.12 -18.33 16.47
C THR A 543 11.95 -19.04 15.79
N ASN A 544 10.88 -19.32 16.53
CA ASN A 544 9.67 -19.95 16.01
C ASN A 544 8.69 -18.91 15.41
N SER A 545 7.45 -19.31 15.12
CA SER A 545 6.44 -18.45 14.50
C SER A 545 5.71 -17.47 15.44
N SER A 546 6.04 -17.42 16.74
CA SER A 546 5.28 -16.69 17.77
C SER A 546 6.16 -16.20 18.92
N VAL A 547 5.63 -15.28 19.74
CA VAL A 547 6.29 -14.79 20.98
C VAL A 547 7.67 -14.17 20.76
N GLN A 548 7.69 -12.85 20.61
CA GLN A 548 8.91 -12.07 20.48
C GLN A 548 9.32 -11.48 21.83
N LYS A 549 10.63 -11.32 22.06
CA LYS A 549 11.21 -10.70 23.25
C LYS A 549 12.41 -9.81 22.92
N GLN A 550 13.04 -9.20 23.93
CA GLN A 550 14.09 -8.19 23.75
C GLN A 550 15.36 -8.71 23.06
N GLY A 551 15.59 -10.02 23.03
CA GLY A 551 16.74 -10.61 22.35
C GLY A 551 17.97 -10.67 23.24
N TRP A 552 19.15 -10.43 22.67
CA TRP A 552 20.40 -10.61 23.40
C TRP A 552 21.52 -9.72 22.87
N GLU A 553 22.43 -9.38 23.76
CA GLU A 553 23.67 -8.67 23.46
C GLU A 553 24.84 -9.38 24.13
N VAL A 554 25.90 -9.62 23.37
CA VAL A 554 27.15 -10.22 23.84
C VAL A 554 28.35 -9.37 23.43
N TRP A 555 29.45 -9.54 24.13
CA TRP A 555 30.78 -9.09 23.70
C TRP A 555 31.80 -10.19 23.94
N TYR A 556 32.93 -10.14 23.26
CA TYR A 556 34.01 -11.12 23.46
C TYR A 556 35.38 -10.49 23.57
N ASP A 557 36.27 -11.22 24.23
CA ASP A 557 37.71 -11.00 24.25
C ASP A 557 38.47 -12.31 24.00
N ILE A 558 39.77 -12.18 23.74
CA ILE A 558 40.68 -13.30 23.59
C ILE A 558 41.54 -13.36 24.84
N ASN A 559 41.43 -14.45 25.60
CA ASN A 559 42.29 -14.73 26.74
C ASN A 559 43.71 -15.05 26.25
N THR A 560 44.52 -14.02 25.98
CA THR A 560 45.94 -14.21 25.73
C THR A 560 46.66 -14.46 27.04
N SER A 561 46.97 -15.72 27.33
CA SER A 561 47.94 -16.10 28.36
C SER A 561 49.37 -15.75 27.92
N THR A 562 49.66 -14.46 27.76
CA THR A 562 51.00 -13.87 27.72
C THR A 562 50.87 -12.44 28.22
N ASN A 563 51.63 -12.12 29.27
CA ASN A 563 51.81 -10.79 29.85
C ASN A 563 52.24 -9.75 28.79
N PHE A 564 51.29 -9.25 28.02
CA PHE A 564 51.33 -7.91 27.47
C PHE A 564 50.42 -7.08 28.36
N MET A 565 51.01 -6.16 29.10
CA MET A 565 50.28 -5.15 29.84
C MET A 565 49.61 -4.21 28.84
N GLU A 566 48.49 -4.63 28.27
CA GLU A 566 47.43 -3.73 27.85
C GLU A 566 46.29 -3.88 28.86
N GLN A 567 45.91 -2.76 29.44
CA GLN A 567 45.14 -2.70 30.67
C GLN A 567 43.66 -2.72 30.30
N ASP A 568 43.02 -3.88 30.40
CA ASP A 568 41.57 -3.97 30.45
C ASP A 568 41.09 -3.35 31.76
N PHE A 569 40.46 -2.18 31.66
CA PHE A 569 39.84 -1.53 32.80
C PHE A 569 38.45 -2.12 32.99
N ALA A 570 38.28 -2.97 33.99
CA ALA A 570 36.96 -3.33 34.50
C ALA A 570 36.31 -2.10 35.17
N PHE A 571 35.87 -1.11 34.39
CA PHE A 571 35.18 0.08 34.87
C PHE A 571 33.67 -0.13 34.84
N GLN A 572 33.01 -0.19 35.98
CA GLN A 572 31.56 -0.39 36.11
C GLN A 572 30.89 0.81 36.79
N ILE A 573 29.63 1.05 36.42
CA ILE A 573 28.77 2.12 36.95
C ILE A 573 27.46 1.47 37.39
N ILE A 574 27.19 1.46 38.69
CA ILE A 574 26.08 0.69 39.27
C ILE A 574 25.33 1.53 40.31
N PRO A 575 24.01 1.69 40.21
CA PRO A 575 23.16 1.29 39.09
C PRO A 575 23.32 2.23 37.88
N ASN A 576 22.97 1.74 36.70
CA ASN A 576 22.83 2.55 35.48
C ASN A 576 21.67 1.94 34.67
N PRO A 577 20.46 2.52 34.65
CA PRO A 577 20.11 3.90 35.04
C PRO A 577 20.28 4.22 36.54
N VAL A 578 20.63 5.47 36.86
CA VAL A 578 20.80 5.99 38.24
C VAL A 578 19.71 7.00 38.58
N SER A 579 19.10 6.87 39.76
CA SER A 579 18.17 7.87 40.30
C SER A 579 18.87 8.93 41.15
N SER A 580 19.75 8.54 42.06
CA SER A 580 20.55 9.46 42.88
C SER A 580 21.95 8.92 43.15
N GLN A 581 22.06 7.87 43.95
CA GLN A 581 23.34 7.27 44.34
C GLN A 581 23.85 6.32 43.27
N VAL A 582 25.12 6.49 42.89
CA VAL A 582 25.85 5.61 41.96
C VAL A 582 27.18 5.20 42.55
N GLN A 583 27.62 3.98 42.23
CA GLN A 583 28.93 3.46 42.52
C GLN A 583 29.74 3.26 41.24
N PHE A 584 30.96 3.76 41.28
CA PHE A 584 31.96 3.60 40.23
C PHE A 584 33.01 2.59 40.71
N GLN A 585 33.08 1.44 40.05
CA GLN A 585 34.03 0.39 40.39
C GLN A 585 35.09 0.27 39.32
N PHE A 586 36.36 0.24 39.71
CA PHE A 586 37.49 0.08 38.78
C PHE A 586 38.69 -0.54 39.49
N ASN A 587 39.61 -1.15 38.73
CA ASN A 587 40.84 -1.72 39.26
C ASN A 587 42.06 -0.92 38.82
N LEU A 588 43.02 -0.77 39.73
CA LEU A 588 44.35 -0.24 39.48
C LEU A 588 45.40 -1.34 39.65
N ASN A 589 46.24 -1.56 38.66
CA ASN A 589 47.35 -2.52 38.74
C ASN A 589 48.55 -1.97 39.53
N THR A 590 48.71 -0.66 39.55
CA THR A 590 49.76 0.09 40.23
C THR A 590 49.16 1.35 40.86
N GLU A 591 49.88 1.97 41.79
CA GLU A 591 49.54 3.32 42.26
C GLU A 591 49.55 4.30 41.09
N GLU A 592 48.45 5.01 40.86
CA GLU A 592 48.26 5.90 39.70
C GLU A 592 47.35 7.08 40.03
N ALA A 593 47.49 8.16 39.25
CA ALA A 593 46.61 9.32 39.35
C ALA A 593 45.27 9.03 38.68
N VAL A 594 44.17 9.17 39.42
CA VAL A 594 42.81 8.94 38.97
C VAL A 594 42.03 10.24 38.95
N ASN A 595 41.54 10.62 37.77
CA ASN A 595 40.58 11.72 37.60
C ASN A 595 39.27 11.16 37.04
N MET A 596 38.15 11.45 37.69
CA MET A 596 36.84 10.96 37.28
C MET A 596 35.83 12.10 37.25
N GLU A 597 35.13 12.26 36.14
CA GLU A 597 34.24 13.39 35.87
C GLU A 597 32.97 12.94 35.14
N ILE A 598 31.83 13.57 35.44
CA ILE A 598 30.57 13.47 34.70
C ILE A 598 30.48 14.63 33.72
N LEU A 599 30.20 14.32 32.46
CA LEU A 599 30.13 15.23 31.33
C LEU A 599 28.71 15.21 30.75
N ASP A 600 28.24 16.36 30.25
CA ASP A 600 27.06 16.41 29.38
C ASP A 600 27.36 15.92 27.96
N MET A 601 26.35 15.88 27.09
CA MET A 601 26.52 15.45 25.68
C MET A 601 27.40 16.38 24.83
N LEU A 602 27.66 17.61 25.30
CA LEU A 602 28.54 18.58 24.64
C LEU A 602 29.97 18.51 25.19
N GLY A 603 30.23 17.63 26.17
CA GLY A 603 31.52 17.43 26.79
C GLY A 603 31.86 18.42 27.92
N HIS A 604 30.90 19.20 28.40
CA HIS A 604 31.13 20.06 29.57
C HIS A 604 31.07 19.25 30.87
N VAL A 605 32.00 19.51 31.79
CA VAL A 605 32.04 18.86 33.10
C VAL A 605 30.90 19.37 33.97
N GLN A 606 29.97 18.46 34.29
CA GLN A 606 28.84 18.70 35.18
C GLN A 606 29.20 18.38 36.63
N LYS A 607 30.07 17.39 36.88
CA LYS A 607 30.53 17.04 38.22
C LYS A 607 31.89 16.34 38.21
N THR A 608 32.80 16.69 39.11
CA THR A 608 34.02 15.91 39.39
C THR A 608 33.76 14.93 40.52
N ILE A 609 34.02 13.64 40.28
CA ILE A 609 33.81 12.54 41.24
C ILE A 609 35.05 12.34 42.11
N THR A 610 36.23 12.27 41.48
CA THR A 610 37.50 12.16 42.21
C THR A 610 38.65 12.75 41.39
N HIS A 611 39.67 13.24 42.09
CA HIS A 611 40.93 13.68 41.51
C HIS A 611 42.04 13.41 42.53
N GLN A 612 42.55 12.19 42.56
CA GLN A 612 43.54 11.78 43.56
C GLN A 612 44.41 10.63 43.06
N VAL A 613 45.56 10.45 43.71
CA VAL A 613 46.39 9.26 43.52
C VAL A 613 45.81 8.13 44.37
N LEU A 614 45.61 6.96 43.76
CA LEU A 614 45.03 5.79 44.40
C LEU A 614 46.02 4.61 44.31
N GLU A 615 46.10 3.82 45.39
CA GLU A 615 46.96 2.63 45.45
C GLU A 615 46.49 1.51 44.50
N ALA A 616 47.37 0.55 44.19
CA ALA A 616 46.99 -0.64 43.43
C ALA A 616 45.88 -1.43 44.15
N GLY A 617 44.85 -1.86 43.43
CA GLY A 617 43.73 -2.63 43.95
C GLY A 617 42.38 -2.25 43.33
N ASN A 618 41.32 -2.87 43.84
CA ASN A 618 39.96 -2.54 43.47
C ASN A 618 39.48 -1.30 44.23
N HIS A 619 38.93 -0.34 43.50
CA HIS A 619 38.34 0.88 44.04
C HIS A 619 36.86 0.90 43.76
N SER A 620 36.10 1.35 44.75
CA SER A 620 34.67 1.63 44.62
C SER A 620 34.41 3.02 45.18
N ILE A 621 33.99 3.94 44.32
CA ILE A 621 33.72 5.33 44.68
C ILE A 621 32.23 5.59 44.51
N SER A 622 31.56 5.97 45.60
CA SER A 622 30.16 6.40 45.55
C SER A 622 30.05 7.90 45.26
N SER A 623 29.05 8.29 44.49
CA SER A 623 28.66 9.69 44.32
C SER A 623 27.15 9.83 44.24
N ASP A 624 26.68 10.99 44.69
CA ASP A 624 25.31 11.42 44.53
C ASP A 624 25.14 12.24 43.25
N LEU A 625 24.24 11.86 42.36
CA LEU A 625 23.92 12.57 41.13
C LEU A 625 22.53 13.24 41.16
N GLU A 626 21.91 13.38 42.34
CA GLU A 626 20.57 13.99 42.50
C GLU A 626 20.45 15.39 41.87
N GLN A 627 21.54 16.18 41.89
CA GLN A 627 21.55 17.53 41.34
C GLN A 627 21.60 17.59 39.80
N LEU A 628 21.81 16.47 39.12
CA LEU A 628 21.77 16.40 37.67
C LEU A 628 20.33 16.22 37.20
N THR A 629 19.93 16.97 36.16
CA THR A 629 18.62 16.77 35.51
C THR A 629 18.57 15.41 34.83
N GLU A 630 17.37 14.84 34.69
CA GLU A 630 17.13 13.62 33.93
C GLU A 630 17.71 13.73 32.50
N GLY A 631 18.39 12.66 32.04
CA GLY A 631 19.05 12.66 30.74
C GLY A 631 20.30 11.78 30.65
N VAL A 632 20.96 11.85 29.49
CA VAL A 632 22.18 11.10 29.19
C VAL A 632 23.42 11.93 29.52
N TYR A 633 24.30 11.37 30.33
CA TYR A 633 25.63 11.90 30.67
C TYR A 633 26.72 10.88 30.34
N PHE A 634 27.97 11.31 30.44
CA PHE A 634 29.13 10.44 30.26
C PHE A 634 30.06 10.55 31.47
N CYS A 635 30.40 9.43 32.08
CA CYS A 635 31.46 9.36 33.08
C CYS A 635 32.80 9.09 32.40
N ARG A 636 33.70 10.07 32.45
CA ARG A 636 35.08 9.96 32.00
C ARG A 636 35.98 9.62 33.17
N LEU A 637 36.58 8.43 33.14
CA LEU A 637 37.61 7.96 34.05
C LEU A 637 38.97 8.05 33.36
N GLN A 638 39.87 8.83 33.92
CA GLN A 638 41.26 8.95 33.51
C GLN A 638 42.16 8.32 34.58
N ILE A 639 43.03 7.40 34.18
CA ILE A 639 44.04 6.75 35.01
C ILE A 639 45.39 6.97 34.33
N GLY A 640 46.24 7.82 34.90
CA GLY A 640 47.45 8.31 34.25
C GLY A 640 47.13 8.97 32.89
N ASN A 641 47.66 8.41 31.80
CA ASN A 641 47.41 8.88 30.43
C ASN A 641 46.23 8.18 29.72
N LYS A 642 45.59 7.19 30.35
CA LYS A 642 44.51 6.41 29.75
C LYS A 642 43.17 6.99 30.14
N ILE A 643 42.24 7.06 29.18
CA ILE A 643 40.91 7.63 29.37
C ILE A 643 39.87 6.58 28.92
N VAL A 644 38.92 6.29 29.79
CA VAL A 644 37.74 5.46 29.53
C VAL A 644 36.50 6.32 29.76
N THR A 645 35.54 6.26 28.84
CA THR A 645 34.28 7.00 28.97
C THR A 645 33.10 6.02 28.89
N LYS A 646 32.18 6.06 29.86
CA LYS A 646 30.96 5.24 29.87
C LYS A 646 29.71 6.10 30.01
N LYS A 647 28.63 5.69 29.35
CA LYS A 647 27.31 6.33 29.44
C LYS A 647 26.75 6.21 30.86
N VAL A 648 26.17 7.29 31.38
CA VAL A 648 25.40 7.34 32.63
C VAL A 648 24.02 7.88 32.30
N LEU A 649 22.98 7.09 32.54
CA LEU A 649 21.60 7.48 32.32
C LEU A 649 21.00 7.92 33.67
N LYS A 650 20.76 9.22 33.84
CA LYS A 650 20.09 9.79 35.02
C LYS A 650 18.59 9.72 34.80
N VAL A 651 17.87 9.05 35.70
CA VAL A 651 16.40 8.97 35.77
C VAL A 651 15.92 9.56 37.10
N ASN A 652 14.64 9.85 37.27
CA ASN A 652 14.10 10.37 38.54
C ASN A 652 14.04 9.33 39.66
#